data_AF-A0A7C6QJT7-F1
#
_entry.id   AF-A0A7C6QJT7-F1
#
_cell.length_a   1.000
_cell.length_b   1.000
_cell.length_c   1.000
_cell.angle_alpha   90.00
_cell.angle_beta   90.00
_cell.angle_gamma   90.00
#
_symmetry.space_group_name_H-M   'P 1'
#
loop_
_entity.id
_entity.type
_entity.pdbx_description
1 polymer ?
#
loop_
_entity_poly.entity_id
_entity_poly.type
_entity_poly.pdbx_seq_one_letter_code
_entity_poly.pdbx_strand_id
1 'polypeptide(L)'
;MIMLTLALLTAAAIGSGMALAAGNLFAYGDFEGPWRQINAKANVPQGWTPRTNNYDLIARSTDPKYAGTAALHLVTSAKSGAQVLNSVGVPVRQGAVYVVGYWVYVTDGGIRMSVVDNTEPRFYPKFNKHHFAEDFKPGEWQYHEIEFVPPEGCRELRLSLVQSTERVVERTEAYIDSIVIRDMTAAGESDQAAEAPGETGATTGAATDAATGAATGAATDTAIDAARPSAIPTIYQEVLRRGEPSDWKPANQNPPTFRWPMDPAHAAATGSLAGRITYEIQYSTDPAFTAAATVTISGLDRTFYRPPEPLPSGEYLWRYRVSGGAWSEPLPFSISTQLPTGFTYNWEEALRRLPAGHPRIWVRPETVASVAQRARAGLNRLMLTQWKALALKYVGEKLALENDKDRILPTSYNQRIQQSQAALADAEQTMTPVGELTFLYLLTGDELLAKEAIRRVLVAVKLDPDGYTSLNVNDYANAEIVRGAAFVYDHLYDLLSPEEKEAIAAMLSARLSRIYDAYRPLREQEVYHSHTWQHILIDFLMGALVLYGEVPEADEWFEWSLHMVLAFYPWWGSVDGSSGGSVAYAMGPSFLHYSHLTAEMIKTATGIDMMDHPWFAANPYFVIYSHPPGGLRSQFGDWRVQARPSNQLYLPMLRYALRYGNPYARAYADAVGARPNIFESYVLYFLTDQAGAPAARPLAELPKTRAFPDAGMVFMHSDIENAKNNVMFEFRSSPLGSFGHGHADQNSFNINAFGEMLVLDSGYYIGYGDTHHYGWTVTTQAHNTILVDGQGQPSRNMDAYGQITAFFTGRRHHYTVGSAATAYDQAPVERFLRRVLWVEPNVYLIFDQVDTSVPTHTQWLLHSLEKMDIDPEQRWIKVNKGQAHLSAHLAYPTAGHIGQTSAFAVPVPVAPVSGTAADYRDQWHLTAQSPEKSTAHRWLAALFVDKDTPQTPSVARLAGAGWYGLEWETAQHRAAAGFSSAGTPVTMTLKNITAKAEVLSVVETAGAAAGTDTGTDTGTGTVAGTDTGTDTGTAAATPSAWSVFAAGSTEVYRLDDSTFKSRSHGDQGTPGTRIFFSGTPVNIEMAVEVSDNSRQVHLNYQAESDGEINVRIWYPERPGLVHLDGEETGFTWDAEAGEVLLLLPAGEHAVDIRIH
;
A
#
# COMPACT_ATOMS: atom_id res chain seq x y z
N MET A 1 28.92 -4.32 64.73
CA MET A 1 30.15 -3.83 65.39
C MET A 1 31.22 -3.80 64.32
N ILE A 2 31.33 -2.81 63.46
CA ILE A 2 31.44 -1.37 63.72
C ILE A 2 30.07 -0.70 63.77
N MET A 3 29.82 0.02 64.86
CA MET A 3 28.57 0.68 65.25
C MET A 3 28.79 2.20 65.25
N LEU A 4 27.72 2.93 64.92
CA LEU A 4 27.34 4.26 65.42
C LEU A 4 28.35 5.42 65.31
N THR A 5 28.10 6.30 64.33
CA THR A 5 27.84 7.76 64.47
C THR A 5 27.73 8.29 63.03
N LEU A 6 26.73 9.04 62.55
CA LEU A 6 25.71 9.86 63.18
C LEU A 6 24.62 10.06 62.10
N ALA A 7 23.46 9.42 62.27
CA ALA A 7 22.27 9.65 61.46
C ALA A 7 21.14 9.99 62.44
N LEU A 8 20.80 11.28 62.52
CA LEU A 8 19.56 11.84 63.08
C LEU A 8 19.65 13.35 62.95
N LEU A 9 18.93 13.91 61.98
CA LEU A 9 18.05 15.07 62.14
C LEU A 9 17.46 15.45 60.77
N THR A 10 16.34 14.81 60.47
CA THR A 10 15.23 15.41 59.74
C THR A 10 14.76 16.69 60.44
N ALA A 11 14.27 17.60 59.60
CA ALA A 11 13.13 18.49 59.82
C ALA A 11 13.43 19.99 59.93
N ALA A 12 12.47 20.70 59.32
CA ALA A 12 12.07 22.08 59.49
C ALA A 12 12.82 23.11 58.62
N ALA A 13 12.17 24.06 57.95
CA ALA A 13 10.75 24.32 57.70
C ALA A 13 10.70 25.61 56.84
N ILE A 14 9.61 25.81 56.09
CA ILE A 14 8.99 27.13 55.79
C ILE A 14 9.90 28.09 55.00
N GLY A 15 9.66 28.37 53.73
CA GLY A 15 8.48 29.09 53.26
C GLY A 15 8.84 30.54 52.92
N SER A 16 8.80 30.88 51.63
CA SER A 16 8.72 32.22 50.99
C SER A 16 9.27 32.02 49.56
N GLY A 17 8.54 32.23 48.48
CA GLY A 17 7.68 33.36 48.19
C GLY A 17 8.54 34.48 47.60
N MET A 18 8.89 34.40 46.32
CA MET A 18 9.08 35.60 45.50
C MET A 18 8.89 35.29 44.01
N ALA A 19 8.00 36.07 43.42
CA ALA A 19 7.64 36.09 42.02
C ALA A 19 8.71 36.80 41.18
N LEU A 20 8.72 36.43 39.89
CA LEU A 20 9.01 37.23 38.69
C LEU A 20 9.99 38.41 38.80
N ALA A 21 11.10 38.29 38.06
CA ALA A 21 11.59 39.38 37.21
C ALA A 21 12.16 38.76 35.92
N ALA A 22 11.66 39.25 34.79
CA ALA A 22 12.15 38.98 33.45
C ALA A 22 13.54 39.62 33.23
N GLY A 23 14.33 39.06 32.30
CA GLY A 23 15.49 39.72 31.70
C GLY A 23 16.82 38.95 31.78
N ASN A 24 17.34 38.61 30.59
CA ASN A 24 18.74 38.36 30.21
C ASN A 24 19.46 37.05 30.67
N LEU A 25 19.74 36.20 29.68
CA LEU A 25 20.81 35.17 29.62
C LEU A 25 21.02 34.88 28.11
N PHE A 26 22.16 35.03 27.43
CA PHE A 26 23.59 34.89 27.78
C PHE A 26 24.46 35.84 26.92
N ALA A 27 25.51 36.43 27.51
CA ALA A 27 26.63 37.05 26.81
C ALA A 27 27.92 36.24 27.07
N TYR A 28 28.74 36.03 26.04
CA TYR A 28 29.99 35.26 26.07
C TYR A 28 31.14 36.06 26.72
N GLY A 29 31.97 35.43 27.55
CA GLY A 29 33.14 36.04 28.22
C GLY A 29 34.45 35.24 28.02
N ASP A 30 35.54 36.00 27.87
CA ASP A 30 36.90 35.68 27.41
C ASP A 30 37.74 34.66 28.21
N PHE A 31 38.72 34.00 27.55
CA PHE A 31 40.00 33.60 28.17
C PHE A 31 41.16 33.44 27.14
N GLU A 32 42.22 34.25 27.31
CA GLU A 32 43.54 34.12 26.65
C GLU A 32 44.51 33.21 27.47
N GLY A 33 45.35 32.41 26.79
CA GLY A 33 46.52 31.71 27.38
C GLY A 33 47.19 30.64 26.45
N PRO A 34 48.53 30.37 26.53
CA PRO A 34 49.32 29.96 25.36
C PRO A 34 49.57 28.44 25.14
N TRP A 35 49.47 28.03 23.86
CA TRP A 35 50.09 26.92 23.09
C TRP A 35 50.10 25.45 23.61
N ARG A 36 49.27 24.58 22.99
CA ARG A 36 49.61 23.51 21.99
C ARG A 36 48.90 22.14 22.15
N GLN A 37 48.36 21.71 20.99
CA GLN A 37 48.14 20.36 20.42
C GLN A 37 46.90 19.50 20.79
N ILE A 38 45.77 19.87 20.17
CA ILE A 38 44.95 19.09 19.20
C ILE A 38 44.67 17.61 19.53
N ASN A 39 43.43 17.37 19.95
CA ASN A 39 42.64 16.17 19.67
C ASN A 39 41.26 16.64 19.19
N ALA A 40 40.80 16.22 18.01
CA ALA A 40 39.84 16.91 17.12
C ALA A 40 38.36 16.99 17.58
N LYS A 41 38.09 17.00 18.89
CA LYS A 41 36.74 16.93 19.49
C LYS A 41 36.10 18.27 19.89
N ALA A 42 36.68 19.43 19.57
CA ALA A 42 36.17 20.71 20.06
C ALA A 42 36.12 21.76 18.94
N ASN A 43 34.98 21.86 18.26
CA ASN A 43 34.59 22.93 17.34
C ASN A 43 33.05 22.95 17.29
N VAL A 44 32.39 23.13 18.44
CA VAL A 44 30.94 23.37 18.51
C VAL A 44 30.71 24.28 19.71
N PRO A 45 29.96 25.40 19.60
CA PRO A 45 29.69 26.25 20.75
C PRO A 45 28.98 25.50 21.88
N GLN A 46 29.24 25.91 23.13
CA GLN A 46 28.58 25.35 24.30
C GLN A 46 27.06 25.45 24.15
N GLY A 47 26.36 24.33 24.32
CA GLY A 47 24.90 24.25 24.13
C GLY A 47 24.45 23.91 22.71
N TRP A 48 25.36 23.62 21.77
CA TRP A 48 25.02 23.09 20.45
C TRP A 48 25.63 21.69 20.23
N THR A 49 24.96 20.85 19.45
CA THR A 49 25.37 19.47 19.19
C THR A 49 25.14 19.08 17.73
N PRO A 50 26.14 18.54 17.02
CA PRO A 50 25.97 18.05 15.65
C PRO A 50 25.18 16.75 15.65
N ARG A 51 24.26 16.60 14.68
CA ARG A 51 23.36 15.42 14.56
C ARG A 51 23.89 14.36 13.59
N THR A 52 24.78 14.72 12.66
CA THR A 52 25.34 13.84 11.63
C THR A 52 26.78 13.39 11.97
N ASN A 53 27.11 12.13 11.70
CA ASN A 53 28.45 11.55 11.96
C ASN A 53 29.48 11.83 10.84
N ASN A 54 29.23 12.79 9.95
CA ASN A 54 30.17 13.17 8.90
C ASN A 54 30.99 14.38 9.39
N TYR A 55 32.29 14.14 9.58
CA TYR A 55 33.23 15.02 10.28
C TYR A 55 33.64 16.31 9.53
N ASP A 56 32.85 16.74 8.54
CA ASP A 56 33.18 17.87 7.64
C ASP A 56 32.50 19.19 8.03
N LEU A 57 31.69 19.20 9.10
CA LEU A 57 31.11 20.42 9.68
C LEU A 57 32.09 21.01 10.71
N ILE A 58 32.62 22.20 10.41
CA ILE A 58 33.39 23.00 11.37
C ILE A 58 32.49 24.15 11.83
N ALA A 59 31.96 24.03 13.04
CA ALA A 59 31.30 25.12 13.74
C ALA A 59 32.30 25.75 14.72
N ARG A 60 32.46 27.06 14.78
CA ARG A 60 33.31 27.64 15.82
C ARG A 60 32.77 28.97 16.26
N SER A 61 32.95 29.26 17.54
CA SER A 61 32.89 30.63 18.01
C SER A 61 34.11 31.33 17.40
N THR A 62 33.89 32.31 16.53
CA THR A 62 35.01 33.12 16.01
C THR A 62 35.23 34.34 16.89
N ASP A 63 36.45 34.89 16.82
CA ASP A 63 36.70 36.26 17.29
C ASP A 63 35.73 37.23 16.59
N PRO A 64 35.32 38.33 17.27
CA PRO A 64 34.32 39.24 16.76
C PRO A 64 34.77 39.82 15.41
N LYS A 65 34.02 39.53 14.35
CA LYS A 65 34.30 40.14 13.04
C LYS A 65 33.61 41.49 12.89
N TYR A 66 32.50 41.72 13.60
CA TYR A 66 31.76 42.99 13.63
C TYR A 66 31.06 43.18 15.00
N ALA A 67 31.07 44.41 15.51
CA ALA A 67 30.27 44.93 16.64
C ALA A 67 30.31 44.22 18.03
N GLY A 68 31.33 43.41 18.34
CA GLY A 68 31.67 43.09 19.74
C GLY A 68 30.92 41.91 20.40
N THR A 69 30.16 41.12 19.65
CA THR A 69 29.65 39.80 20.09
C THR A 69 30.18 38.67 19.21
N ALA A 70 30.40 37.49 19.80
CA ALA A 70 30.91 36.33 19.09
C ALA A 70 29.78 35.68 18.26
N ALA A 71 29.94 35.65 16.93
CA ALA A 71 29.01 34.97 16.03
C ALA A 71 29.36 33.47 15.92
N LEU A 72 28.33 32.62 15.75
CA LEU A 72 28.51 31.22 15.37
C LEU A 72 28.93 31.18 13.89
N HIS A 73 30.18 30.82 13.64
CA HIS A 73 30.72 30.63 12.29
C HIS A 73 30.58 29.16 11.88
N LEU A 74 29.85 28.93 10.82
CA LEU A 74 29.64 27.62 10.22
C LEU A 74 30.40 27.53 8.91
N VAL A 75 31.22 26.49 8.78
CA VAL A 75 31.85 26.10 7.51
C VAL A 75 31.54 24.63 7.29
N THR A 76 30.96 24.30 6.13
CA THR A 76 30.65 22.93 5.73
C THR A 76 31.32 22.62 4.39
N SER A 77 31.66 21.35 4.14
CA SER A 77 32.05 20.88 2.81
C SER A 77 30.97 19.97 2.21
N ALA A 78 30.68 20.11 0.92
CA ALA A 78 29.57 19.42 0.26
C ALA A 78 29.75 17.91 0.01
N LYS A 79 30.85 17.30 0.47
CA LYS A 79 31.15 15.89 0.12
C LYS A 79 30.31 14.85 0.87
N SER A 80 29.45 15.24 1.81
CA SER A 80 28.87 14.28 2.76
C SER A 80 27.48 14.65 3.32
N GLY A 81 26.50 14.95 2.45
CA GLY A 81 25.08 15.07 2.83
C GLY A 81 24.71 16.29 3.69
N ALA A 82 23.42 16.46 4.01
CA ALA A 82 22.93 17.62 4.79
C ALA A 82 23.48 17.61 6.22
N GLN A 83 24.32 18.60 6.56
CA GLN A 83 24.88 18.77 7.90
C GLN A 83 23.88 19.46 8.82
N VAL A 84 23.73 18.98 10.06
CA VAL A 84 22.75 19.50 11.02
C VAL A 84 23.39 19.77 12.39
N LEU A 85 23.13 20.95 12.95
CA LEU A 85 23.54 21.37 14.30
C LEU A 85 22.33 21.78 15.14
N ASN A 86 22.15 21.17 16.31
CA ASN A 86 21.01 21.41 17.20
C ASN A 86 21.39 22.18 18.46
N SER A 87 20.56 23.10 18.92
CA SER A 87 20.68 23.76 20.21
C SER A 87 20.25 22.83 21.37
N VAL A 88 20.55 23.25 22.60
CA VAL A 88 19.91 22.76 23.82
C VAL A 88 18.40 23.02 23.79
N GLY A 89 17.66 22.14 24.47
CA GLY A 89 16.21 22.29 24.66
C GLY A 89 15.87 23.48 25.55
N VAL A 90 14.93 24.29 25.10
CA VAL A 90 14.31 25.40 25.83
C VAL A 90 12.94 24.93 26.29
N PRO A 91 12.67 24.84 27.60
CA PRO A 91 11.36 24.44 28.11
C PRO A 91 10.25 25.37 27.61
N VAL A 92 9.08 24.81 27.28
CA VAL A 92 7.94 25.59 26.77
C VAL A 92 6.68 25.48 27.62
N ARG A 93 5.84 26.52 27.55
CA ARG A 93 4.50 26.56 28.12
C ARG A 93 3.47 26.22 27.05
N GLN A 94 2.56 25.32 27.39
CA GLN A 94 1.47 24.91 26.52
C GLN A 94 0.52 26.09 26.25
N GLY A 95 0.16 26.29 24.98
CA GLY A 95 -0.67 27.42 24.52
C GLY A 95 0.03 28.78 24.43
N ALA A 96 1.34 28.87 24.72
CA ALA A 96 2.12 30.09 24.52
C ALA A 96 2.62 30.21 23.08
N VAL A 97 2.67 31.43 22.54
CA VAL A 97 3.31 31.72 21.25
C VAL A 97 4.78 32.09 21.51
N TYR A 98 5.70 31.42 20.84
CA TYR A 98 7.13 31.73 20.90
C TYR A 98 7.59 32.40 19.60
N VAL A 99 8.44 33.42 19.69
CA VAL A 99 9.12 34.03 18.54
C VAL A 99 10.62 33.83 18.67
N VAL A 100 11.23 33.21 17.66
CA VAL A 100 12.68 33.00 17.57
C VAL A 100 13.26 33.99 16.57
N GLY A 101 13.97 35.01 17.06
CA GLY A 101 14.66 36.00 16.22
C GLY A 101 16.15 35.71 16.13
N TYR A 102 16.76 35.87 14.95
CA TYR A 102 18.22 35.73 14.78
C TYR A 102 18.74 36.50 13.56
N TRP A 103 20.01 36.87 13.59
CA TRP A 103 20.74 37.43 12.45
C TRP A 103 21.54 36.34 11.74
N VAL A 104 21.57 36.37 10.41
CA VAL A 104 22.34 35.44 9.58
C VAL A 104 23.00 36.15 8.41
N TYR A 105 24.24 35.77 8.12
CA TYR A 105 25.01 36.21 6.97
C TYR A 105 25.58 34.98 6.28
N VAL A 106 25.26 34.79 5.01
CA VAL A 106 25.83 33.68 4.22
C VAL A 106 26.88 34.28 3.28
N THR A 107 28.11 33.77 3.30
CA THR A 107 29.15 34.17 2.34
C THR A 107 29.03 33.35 1.05
N ASP A 108 28.73 32.06 1.16
CA ASP A 108 28.60 31.12 0.04
C ASP A 108 27.72 29.92 0.44
N GLY A 109 26.91 29.39 -0.49
CA GLY A 109 25.96 28.29 -0.25
C GLY A 109 24.62 28.68 0.39
N GLY A 110 23.99 27.76 1.11
CA GLY A 110 22.73 27.99 1.81
C GLY A 110 22.64 27.26 3.15
N ILE A 111 22.11 27.94 4.17
CA ILE A 111 21.82 27.40 5.51
C ILE A 111 20.36 27.70 5.82
N ARG A 112 19.68 26.83 6.55
CA ARG A 112 18.33 26.99 7.07
C ARG A 112 18.32 26.86 8.58
N MET A 113 17.45 27.61 9.26
CA MET A 113 17.12 27.40 10.67
C MET A 113 15.74 26.75 10.76
N SER A 114 15.58 25.77 11.64
CA SER A 114 14.30 25.12 11.93
C SER A 114 14.05 25.09 13.43
N VAL A 115 12.79 25.27 13.83
CA VAL A 115 12.35 25.03 15.21
C VAL A 115 11.84 23.59 15.31
N VAL A 116 12.26 22.91 16.36
CA VAL A 116 12.13 21.46 16.54
C VAL A 116 11.51 21.18 17.92
N ASP A 117 10.40 20.44 17.95
CA ASP A 117 9.68 20.07 19.19
C ASP A 117 9.75 18.57 19.51
N ASN A 118 9.55 18.21 20.78
CA ASN A 118 9.72 16.85 21.29
C ASN A 118 8.45 15.96 21.29
N THR A 119 7.45 16.26 20.46
CA THR A 119 6.19 15.49 20.40
C THR A 119 6.24 14.29 19.43
N GLU A 120 6.75 13.16 19.94
CA GLU A 120 6.67 11.71 19.55
C GLU A 120 7.42 11.10 18.32
N PRO A 121 7.69 9.74 18.28
CA PRO A 121 7.75 8.70 19.32
C PRO A 121 9.15 8.05 19.49
N ARG A 122 9.32 7.35 20.62
CA ARG A 122 10.58 6.74 21.14
C ARG A 122 11.29 5.70 20.27
N PHE A 123 10.80 5.38 19.06
CA PHE A 123 11.44 4.41 18.16
C PHE A 123 12.14 5.03 16.93
N TYR A 124 11.87 6.30 16.62
CA TYR A 124 12.65 7.09 15.67
C TYR A 124 12.61 8.55 16.14
N PRO A 125 13.72 9.18 16.55
CA PRO A 125 13.70 10.60 16.89
C PRO A 125 13.58 11.43 15.60
N LYS A 126 12.38 11.45 15.01
CA LYS A 126 11.96 12.42 14.01
C LYS A 126 11.24 13.52 14.79
N PHE A 127 12.01 14.50 15.24
CA PHE A 127 11.46 15.79 15.62
C PHE A 127 10.67 16.36 14.43
N ASN A 128 9.42 16.79 14.65
CA ASN A 128 8.64 17.48 13.62
C ASN A 128 9.36 18.80 13.26
N LYS A 129 9.53 19.03 11.95
CA LYS A 129 10.15 20.27 11.45
C LYS A 129 9.03 21.24 11.14
N HIS A 130 8.89 22.27 11.96
CA HIS A 130 7.93 23.34 11.71
C HIS A 130 8.71 24.60 11.31
N HIS A 131 8.53 25.01 10.05
CA HIS A 131 8.93 26.28 9.44
C HIS A 131 10.37 26.43 8.91
N PHE A 132 10.46 26.98 7.69
CA PHE A 132 11.67 27.31 6.94
C PHE A 132 11.72 28.83 6.70
N ALA A 133 12.85 29.48 7.01
CA ALA A 133 13.21 30.71 6.31
C ALA A 133 13.99 30.30 5.05
N GLU A 134 13.49 30.66 3.87
CA GLU A 134 14.08 30.32 2.57
C GLU A 134 15.25 31.26 2.19
N ASP A 135 16.35 30.66 1.72
CA ASP A 135 17.50 31.22 1.00
C ASP A 135 17.95 32.67 1.34
N PHE A 136 18.83 32.78 2.34
CA PHE A 136 19.54 34.02 2.66
C PHE A 136 20.39 34.50 1.47
N LYS A 137 20.37 35.81 1.19
CA LYS A 137 21.18 36.40 0.11
C LYS A 137 22.65 36.36 0.53
N PRO A 138 23.54 35.83 -0.33
CA PRO A 138 24.96 35.89 -0.04
C PRO A 138 25.44 37.34 0.02
N GLY A 139 26.28 37.68 1.01
CA GLY A 139 26.99 38.96 1.05
C GLY A 139 26.35 40.06 1.91
N GLU A 140 25.21 39.82 2.58
CA GLU A 140 24.57 40.80 3.48
C GLU A 140 24.01 40.13 4.74
N TRP A 141 23.94 40.86 5.85
CA TRP A 141 23.32 40.40 7.10
C TRP A 141 21.80 40.51 7.01
N GLN A 142 21.10 39.49 7.46
CA GLN A 142 19.64 39.41 7.43
C GLN A 142 19.09 39.01 8.78
N TYR A 143 18.03 39.70 9.22
CA TYR A 143 17.28 39.32 10.42
C TYR A 143 16.07 38.49 10.03
N HIS A 144 15.83 37.42 10.80
CA HIS A 144 14.70 36.52 10.59
C HIS A 144 14.02 36.22 11.93
N GLU A 145 12.69 36.15 11.90
CA GLU A 145 11.86 35.75 13.02
C GLU A 145 11.01 34.53 12.63
N ILE A 146 10.95 33.54 13.52
CA ILE A 146 10.11 32.36 13.37
C ILE A 146 9.11 32.35 14.53
N GLU A 147 7.83 32.51 14.22
CA GLU A 147 6.76 32.31 15.18
C GLU A 147 6.42 30.82 15.28
N PHE A 148 6.24 30.33 16.51
CA PHE A 148 6.00 28.93 16.80
C PHE A 148 5.07 28.76 17.99
N VAL A 149 4.03 27.92 17.82
CA VAL A 149 3.11 27.53 18.89
C VAL A 149 3.36 26.06 19.24
N PRO A 150 3.77 25.72 20.48
CA PRO A 150 4.03 24.34 20.86
C PRO A 150 2.79 23.47 20.71
N PRO A 151 2.88 22.33 20.01
CA PRO A 151 1.80 21.36 19.95
C PRO A 151 1.56 20.74 21.34
N GLU A 152 0.35 20.21 21.53
CA GLU A 152 -0.05 19.58 22.79
C GLU A 152 0.91 18.42 23.14
N GLY A 153 1.47 18.44 24.35
CA GLY A 153 2.47 17.47 24.81
C GLY A 153 3.93 17.91 24.64
N CYS A 154 4.21 18.98 23.92
CA CYS A 154 5.55 19.56 23.78
C CYS A 154 6.06 20.07 25.13
N ARG A 155 7.26 19.64 25.52
CA ARG A 155 7.94 20.06 26.77
C ARG A 155 9.15 20.93 26.53
N GLU A 156 9.75 20.86 25.33
CA GLU A 156 10.92 21.67 24.97
C GLU A 156 10.97 21.98 23.47
N LEU A 157 11.56 23.13 23.16
CA LEU A 157 11.92 23.56 21.81
C LEU A 157 13.42 23.55 21.60
N ARG A 158 13.87 23.16 20.41
CA ARG A 158 15.26 23.26 19.97
C ARG A 158 15.34 23.99 18.64
N LEU A 159 16.48 24.61 18.40
CA LEU A 159 16.81 25.20 17.11
C LEU A 159 17.74 24.25 16.36
N SER A 160 17.48 24.05 15.08
CA SER A 160 18.27 23.20 14.20
C SER A 160 18.76 24.00 13.00
N LEU A 161 20.08 24.11 12.88
CA LEU A 161 20.75 24.68 11.73
C LEU A 161 21.06 23.58 10.74
N VAL A 162 20.65 23.76 9.49
CA VAL A 162 20.70 22.74 8.45
C VAL A 162 21.32 23.34 7.19
N GLN A 163 22.31 22.67 6.59
CA GLN A 163 22.77 23.04 5.25
C GLN A 163 21.65 22.81 4.22
N SER A 164 21.34 23.84 3.43
CA SER A 164 20.35 23.77 2.35
C SER A 164 20.82 22.79 1.28
N THR A 165 19.97 21.84 0.91
CA THR A 165 20.24 20.86 -0.16
C THR A 165 19.94 21.40 -1.55
N GLU A 166 19.32 22.57 -1.65
CA GLU A 166 18.90 23.19 -2.92
C GLU A 166 19.99 24.09 -3.54
N ARG A 167 20.99 24.52 -2.76
CA ARG A 167 22.18 25.25 -3.23
C ARG A 167 23.46 24.59 -2.74
N VAL A 168 23.82 23.49 -3.40
CA VAL A 168 25.04 22.75 -3.10
C VAL A 168 26.24 23.44 -3.75
N VAL A 169 27.08 24.05 -2.92
CA VAL A 169 28.39 24.60 -3.32
C VAL A 169 29.49 23.79 -2.63
N GLU A 170 30.70 23.73 -3.19
CA GLU A 170 31.81 22.93 -2.62
C GLU A 170 32.07 23.23 -1.14
N ARG A 171 31.81 24.47 -0.71
CA ARG A 171 31.96 24.94 0.66
C ARG A 171 30.86 25.94 1.02
N THR A 172 30.01 25.61 1.99
CA THR A 172 29.04 26.57 2.53
C THR A 172 29.66 27.28 3.74
N GLU A 173 29.56 28.60 3.79
CA GLU A 173 30.09 29.40 4.89
C GLU A 173 29.06 30.45 5.31
N ALA A 174 28.72 30.46 6.61
CA ALA A 174 27.70 31.32 7.18
C ALA A 174 28.03 31.75 8.62
N TYR A 175 27.48 32.89 9.03
CA TYR A 175 27.59 33.45 10.37
C TYR A 175 26.19 33.67 10.91
N ILE A 176 25.97 33.30 12.17
CA ILE A 176 24.69 33.50 12.87
C ILE A 176 24.96 34.21 14.19
N ASP A 177 24.18 35.24 14.48
CA ASP A 177 24.33 36.06 15.67
C ASP A 177 22.97 36.42 16.29
N SER A 178 22.99 36.83 17.56
CA SER A 178 21.84 37.41 18.29
C SER A 178 20.57 36.54 18.21
N ILE A 179 20.70 35.24 18.48
CA ILE A 179 19.57 34.31 18.58
C ILE A 179 18.81 34.58 19.88
N VAL A 180 17.53 34.95 19.78
CA VAL A 180 16.64 35.24 20.90
C VAL A 180 15.36 34.42 20.76
N ILE A 181 14.95 33.72 21.83
CA ILE A 181 13.66 33.04 21.90
C ILE A 181 12.79 33.79 22.90
N ARG A 182 11.67 34.35 22.44
CA ARG A 182 10.72 35.14 23.24
C ARG A 182 9.42 34.38 23.42
N ASP A 183 8.93 34.32 24.66
CA ASP A 183 7.57 33.88 24.97
C ASP A 183 6.63 35.10 24.88
N MET A 184 5.85 35.19 23.81
CA MET A 184 5.00 36.34 23.51
C MET A 184 3.77 36.42 24.41
N THR A 185 3.47 35.37 25.19
CA THR A 185 2.39 35.42 26.19
C THR A 185 2.86 35.91 27.57
N ALA A 186 4.17 36.13 27.76
CA ALA A 186 4.74 36.63 29.02
C ALA A 186 5.01 38.15 29.03
N ALA A 187 4.91 38.85 27.91
CA ALA A 187 5.40 40.23 27.80
C ALA A 187 4.27 41.28 27.70
N GLY A 188 4.07 41.99 28.81
CA GLY A 188 3.57 43.37 28.83
C GLY A 188 4.73 44.39 28.86
N GLU A 189 5.87 44.08 28.24
CA GLU A 189 7.08 44.91 28.25
C GLU A 189 7.55 45.18 26.81
N SER A 190 8.01 46.42 26.59
CA SER A 190 8.17 47.14 25.32
C SER A 190 9.01 46.45 24.24
N ASP A 191 8.54 46.53 22.98
CA ASP A 191 9.28 46.25 21.75
C ASP A 191 10.58 47.07 21.67
N GLN A 192 11.72 46.39 21.75
CA GLN A 192 12.95 46.84 21.12
C GLN A 192 13.30 45.84 20.02
N ALA A 193 13.14 46.27 18.76
CA ALA A 193 13.69 45.55 17.62
C ALA A 193 15.22 45.51 17.74
N ALA A 194 15.83 44.35 17.53
CA ALA A 194 17.29 44.23 17.49
C ALA A 194 17.83 45.00 16.27
N GLU A 195 18.62 46.05 16.49
CA GLU A 195 19.26 46.79 15.40
C GLU A 195 20.32 45.92 14.70
N ALA A 196 20.53 46.16 13.40
CA ALA A 196 21.55 45.48 12.60
C ALA A 196 22.96 45.69 13.17
N PRO A 197 23.87 44.70 13.09
CA PRO A 197 25.27 44.92 13.44
C PRO A 197 25.88 45.98 12.51
N GLY A 198 26.21 47.16 13.04
CA GLY A 198 26.73 48.28 12.25
C GLY A 198 28.15 48.07 11.74
N GLU A 199 28.38 48.36 10.46
CA GLU A 199 29.71 48.43 9.85
C GLU A 199 30.49 49.65 10.36
N THR A 200 31.61 49.44 11.05
CA THR A 200 32.56 50.53 11.31
C THR A 200 33.40 50.77 10.05
N GLY A 201 33.05 51.83 9.32
CA GLY A 201 33.64 52.15 8.03
C GLY A 201 35.07 52.72 8.06
N ALA A 202 35.71 52.62 6.90
CA ALA A 202 36.72 53.57 6.42
C ALA A 202 36.28 54.09 5.04
N THR A 203 35.84 55.36 5.03
CA THR A 203 35.81 56.41 3.98
C THR A 203 36.32 56.08 2.56
N THR A 204 35.79 56.55 1.42
CA THR A 204 35.12 57.81 1.02
C THR A 204 34.44 57.68 -0.37
N GLY A 205 33.31 58.39 -0.59
CA GLY A 205 33.18 59.30 -1.75
C GLY A 205 32.09 59.05 -2.81
N ALA A 206 30.96 59.80 -2.69
CA ALA A 206 30.21 60.54 -3.73
C ALA A 206 29.66 59.79 -4.98
N ALA A 207 28.44 60.00 -5.51
CA ALA A 207 27.40 61.02 -5.33
C ALA A 207 26.16 60.66 -6.19
N THR A 208 24.97 61.15 -5.75
CA THR A 208 23.82 61.71 -6.55
C THR A 208 23.11 60.81 -7.58
N ASP A 209 21.81 60.84 -7.84
CA ASP A 209 20.60 61.49 -7.34
C ASP A 209 19.42 60.96 -8.20
N ALA A 210 18.18 61.29 -7.80
CA ALA A 210 16.97 61.44 -8.63
C ALA A 210 15.97 60.25 -8.77
N ALA A 211 15.08 60.17 -7.77
CA ALA A 211 13.69 60.67 -7.82
C ALA A 211 12.64 60.06 -8.81
N THR A 212 11.67 59.39 -8.16
CA THR A 212 10.20 59.67 -8.15
C THR A 212 9.26 59.23 -9.29
N GLY A 213 8.15 58.59 -8.87
CA GLY A 213 6.80 58.72 -9.45
C GLY A 213 6.09 57.39 -9.75
N ALA A 214 5.51 56.68 -8.77
CA ALA A 214 4.15 56.82 -8.21
C ALA A 214 3.02 56.15 -9.03
N ALA A 215 2.32 55.18 -8.40
CA ALA A 215 0.87 54.87 -8.44
C ALA A 215 0.63 53.41 -7.96
N THR A 216 0.37 53.17 -6.67
CA THR A 216 -0.95 53.00 -6.01
C THR A 216 -1.61 51.63 -6.18
N GLY A 217 -1.85 50.95 -5.05
CA GLY A 217 -2.97 50.02 -4.89
C GLY A 217 -2.68 48.63 -4.34
N ALA A 218 -2.06 48.51 -3.16
CA ALA A 218 -2.08 47.26 -2.40
C ALA A 218 -3.43 47.13 -1.68
N ALA A 219 -4.30 46.26 -2.19
CA ALA A 219 -5.40 45.70 -1.42
C ALA A 219 -4.87 44.50 -0.62
N THR A 220 -5.27 44.46 0.64
CA THR A 220 -4.91 43.47 1.66
C THR A 220 -5.38 42.06 1.30
N ASP A 221 -4.45 41.13 1.09
CA ASP A 221 -4.73 39.68 1.08
C ASP A 221 -4.88 39.19 2.52
N THR A 222 -6.08 39.39 3.07
CA THR A 222 -6.62 38.66 4.22
C THR A 222 -7.87 37.93 3.74
N ALA A 223 -7.69 36.95 2.86
CA ALA A 223 -8.74 36.04 2.41
C ALA A 223 -8.17 34.77 1.74
N ILE A 224 -7.32 34.01 2.44
CA ILE A 224 -7.07 32.60 2.10
C ILE A 224 -7.07 31.77 3.39
N ASP A 225 -8.16 31.85 4.16
CA ASP A 225 -8.39 30.90 5.25
C ASP A 225 -9.88 30.55 5.44
N ALA A 226 -10.64 30.58 4.34
CA ALA A 226 -12.00 30.08 4.32
C ALA A 226 -12.25 29.25 3.06
N ALA A 227 -12.64 27.99 3.30
CA ALA A 227 -13.12 26.99 2.34
C ALA A 227 -12.08 26.32 1.42
N ARG A 228 -11.25 25.44 1.99
CA ARG A 228 -10.98 24.16 1.31
C ARG A 228 -12.15 23.22 1.65
N PRO A 229 -12.74 22.48 0.69
CA PRO A 229 -13.74 21.46 1.00
C PRO A 229 -13.14 20.52 2.04
N SER A 230 -13.94 20.12 3.04
CA SER A 230 -13.57 19.08 4.00
C SER A 230 -12.77 17.97 3.30
N ALA A 231 -11.52 17.75 3.69
CA ALA A 231 -10.64 16.78 3.05
C ALA A 231 -11.42 15.46 2.85
N ILE A 232 -11.47 14.96 1.61
CA ILE A 232 -12.15 13.71 1.30
C ILE A 232 -11.59 12.65 2.26
N PRO A 233 -12.43 11.95 3.04
CA PRO A 233 -11.96 10.97 4.00
C PRO A 233 -11.01 9.96 3.33
N THR A 234 -9.85 9.70 3.95
CA THR A 234 -8.98 8.61 3.51
C THR A 234 -9.73 7.29 3.59
N ILE A 235 -9.71 6.51 2.51
CA ILE A 235 -10.46 5.25 2.40
C ILE A 235 -9.97 4.20 3.40
N TYR A 236 -8.67 4.21 3.70
CA TYR A 236 -8.04 3.37 4.71
C TYR A 236 -7.36 4.25 5.76
N GLN A 237 -7.40 3.84 7.03
CA GLN A 237 -6.90 4.64 8.14
C GLN A 237 -5.66 3.98 8.76
N GLU A 238 -4.53 4.70 8.80
CA GLU A 238 -3.27 4.20 9.36
C GLU A 238 -3.44 3.99 10.85
N VAL A 239 -3.84 5.07 11.51
CA VAL A 239 -4.41 5.09 12.84
C VAL A 239 -5.91 5.32 12.69
N LEU A 240 -6.70 4.51 13.40
CA LEU A 240 -8.16 4.58 13.38
C LEU A 240 -8.66 5.92 13.97
N ARG A 241 -9.12 6.83 13.10
CA ARG A 241 -9.63 8.18 13.48
C ARG A 241 -11.16 8.25 13.49
N ARG A 242 -11.83 7.36 12.76
CA ARG A 242 -13.30 7.28 12.60
C ARG A 242 -13.78 5.85 12.62
N GLY A 243 -14.99 5.60 13.10
CA GLY A 243 -15.57 4.27 13.13
C GLY A 243 -15.83 3.70 11.72
N GLU A 244 -15.64 2.39 11.57
CA GLU A 244 -15.91 1.62 10.35
C GLU A 244 -16.75 0.36 10.71
N PRO A 245 -17.69 -0.09 9.86
CA PRO A 245 -18.09 0.48 8.56
C PRO A 245 -18.87 1.80 8.69
N SER A 246 -18.91 2.59 7.63
CA SER A 246 -19.70 3.83 7.54
C SER A 246 -19.94 4.25 6.07
N ASP A 247 -20.68 5.34 5.81
CA ASP A 247 -20.91 5.83 4.43
C ASP A 247 -19.62 6.08 3.61
N TRP A 248 -18.54 6.52 4.28
CA TRP A 248 -17.27 6.78 3.61
C TRP A 248 -16.39 5.53 3.46
N LYS A 249 -16.64 4.50 4.29
CA LYS A 249 -16.02 3.16 4.17
C LYS A 249 -17.10 2.09 4.29
N PRO A 250 -17.82 1.81 3.19
CA PRO A 250 -18.87 0.81 3.19
C PRO A 250 -18.33 -0.57 3.54
N ALA A 251 -19.22 -1.44 4.05
CA ALA A 251 -18.89 -2.83 4.26
C ALA A 251 -18.54 -3.49 2.90
N ASN A 252 -17.41 -4.18 2.85
CA ASN A 252 -16.98 -4.96 1.68
C ASN A 252 -17.22 -6.48 1.86
N GLN A 253 -17.69 -6.90 3.02
CA GLN A 253 -18.02 -8.29 3.36
C GLN A 253 -19.09 -8.36 4.45
N ASN A 254 -19.68 -9.54 4.62
CA ASN A 254 -20.69 -9.82 5.62
C ASN A 254 -20.33 -11.10 6.41
N PRO A 255 -20.24 -11.10 7.75
CA PRO A 255 -20.42 -9.95 8.64
C PRO A 255 -19.32 -8.88 8.48
N PRO A 256 -19.66 -7.58 8.69
CA PRO A 256 -18.66 -6.53 8.71
C PRO A 256 -17.82 -6.62 9.99
N THR A 257 -16.60 -6.08 9.95
CA THR A 257 -15.81 -5.84 11.15
C THR A 257 -16.09 -4.42 11.64
N PHE A 258 -16.76 -4.31 12.80
CA PHE A 258 -16.93 -3.02 13.48
C PHE A 258 -15.64 -2.66 14.20
N ARG A 259 -15.17 -1.43 14.04
CA ARG A 259 -14.00 -0.92 14.78
C ARG A 259 -14.13 0.57 15.03
N TRP A 260 -13.62 1.04 16.16
CA TRP A 260 -13.75 2.44 16.58
C TRP A 260 -12.47 3.01 17.22
N PRO A 261 -12.29 4.35 17.18
CA PRO A 261 -11.20 5.02 17.88
C PRO A 261 -11.18 4.67 19.36
N MET A 262 -9.98 4.40 19.88
CA MET A 262 -9.75 4.13 21.30
C MET A 262 -10.03 5.38 22.14
N ASP A 263 -10.64 5.20 23.32
CA ASP A 263 -10.82 6.28 24.28
C ASP A 263 -9.47 6.77 24.82
N PRO A 264 -9.21 8.09 24.94
CA PRO A 264 -7.93 8.61 25.44
C PRO A 264 -7.56 8.11 26.85
N ALA A 265 -8.54 7.87 27.73
CA ALA A 265 -8.29 7.29 29.05
C ALA A 265 -7.92 5.80 28.94
N HIS A 266 -8.43 5.10 27.91
CA HIS A 266 -8.00 3.73 27.59
C HIS A 266 -6.54 3.76 27.12
N ALA A 267 -6.18 4.71 26.24
CA ALA A 267 -4.81 4.88 25.77
C ALA A 267 -3.82 5.19 26.91
N ALA A 268 -4.22 5.98 27.90
CA ALA A 268 -3.39 6.32 29.08
C ALA A 268 -3.22 5.15 30.08
N ALA A 269 -4.13 4.17 30.09
CA ALA A 269 -4.12 3.03 31.02
C ALA A 269 -3.23 1.87 30.57
N THR A 270 -2.63 1.94 29.37
CA THR A 270 -1.93 0.84 28.67
C THR A 270 -0.61 0.38 29.30
N GLY A 271 -0.21 0.93 30.45
CA GLY A 271 1.00 0.54 31.19
C GLY A 271 0.78 -0.43 32.36
N SER A 272 -0.46 -0.78 32.72
CA SER A 272 -0.70 -1.81 33.74
C SER A 272 -2.07 -2.48 33.56
N LEU A 273 -2.11 -3.81 33.75
CA LEU A 273 -3.31 -4.64 33.72
C LEU A 273 -4.42 -4.22 34.71
N ALA A 274 -4.16 -3.26 35.61
CA ALA A 274 -5.10 -2.78 36.62
C ALA A 274 -5.89 -1.55 36.14
N GLY A 275 -6.99 -1.75 35.40
CA GLY A 275 -7.93 -0.67 35.06
C GLY A 275 -8.64 -0.73 33.70
N ARG A 276 -8.88 -1.93 33.15
CA ARG A 276 -9.42 -2.06 31.78
C ARG A 276 -10.76 -1.36 31.59
N ILE A 277 -10.77 -0.43 30.66
CA ILE A 277 -11.98 0.15 30.11
C ILE A 277 -12.62 -0.88 29.18
N THR A 278 -13.90 -1.17 29.40
CA THR A 278 -14.70 -1.98 28.50
C THR A 278 -15.58 -1.10 27.63
N TYR A 279 -16.03 -1.64 26.51
CA TYR A 279 -16.89 -0.98 25.55
C TYR A 279 -18.20 -1.74 25.37
N GLU A 280 -19.21 -0.99 24.91
CA GLU A 280 -20.46 -1.52 24.40
C GLU A 280 -20.66 -1.04 22.97
N ILE A 281 -21.23 -1.89 22.12
CA ILE A 281 -21.68 -1.51 20.78
C ILE A 281 -23.15 -1.87 20.58
N GLN A 282 -23.82 -1.09 19.74
CA GLN A 282 -25.16 -1.36 19.26
C GLN A 282 -25.20 -1.25 17.75
N TYR A 283 -25.88 -2.19 17.09
CA TYR A 283 -26.27 -2.05 15.68
C TYR A 283 -27.76 -2.37 15.53
N SER A 284 -28.46 -1.57 14.73
CA SER A 284 -29.91 -1.61 14.60
C SER A 284 -30.39 -1.22 13.20
N THR A 285 -31.50 -1.79 12.77
CA THR A 285 -32.25 -1.35 11.58
C THR A 285 -33.22 -0.19 11.90
N ASP A 286 -33.36 0.18 13.17
CA ASP A 286 -34.22 1.27 13.63
C ASP A 286 -33.37 2.45 14.14
N PRO A 287 -33.49 3.65 13.55
CA PRO A 287 -32.79 4.85 14.02
C PRO A 287 -33.04 5.23 15.48
N ALA A 288 -34.16 4.79 16.06
CA ALA A 288 -34.46 5.00 17.48
C ALA A 288 -33.76 3.98 18.40
N PHE A 289 -33.06 2.98 17.85
CA PHE A 289 -32.44 1.87 18.57
C PHE A 289 -33.43 1.17 19.52
N THR A 290 -34.63 0.84 19.02
CA THR A 290 -35.61 0.07 19.81
C THR A 290 -35.10 -1.33 20.11
N ALA A 291 -35.48 -1.87 21.26
CA ALA A 291 -34.99 -3.18 21.74
C ALA A 291 -35.29 -4.34 20.78
N ALA A 292 -36.38 -4.28 20.01
CA ALA A 292 -36.74 -5.33 19.05
C ALA A 292 -35.86 -5.33 17.79
N ALA A 293 -35.27 -4.18 17.44
CA ALA A 293 -34.50 -3.98 16.22
C ALA A 293 -32.99 -3.79 16.51
N THR A 294 -32.55 -3.86 17.76
CA THR A 294 -31.18 -3.53 18.18
C THR A 294 -30.48 -4.74 18.78
N VAL A 295 -29.29 -5.05 18.28
CA VAL A 295 -28.37 -5.96 18.95
C VAL A 295 -27.40 -5.13 19.78
N THR A 296 -27.22 -5.49 21.06
CA THR A 296 -26.26 -4.87 21.97
C THR A 296 -25.20 -5.89 22.36
N ILE A 297 -23.93 -5.52 22.20
CA ILE A 297 -22.78 -6.30 22.66
C ILE A 297 -22.09 -5.48 23.75
N SER A 298 -21.75 -6.13 24.88
CA SER A 298 -21.19 -5.47 26.06
C SER A 298 -19.95 -6.20 26.55
N GLY A 299 -19.16 -5.53 27.40
CA GLY A 299 -17.98 -6.13 28.03
C GLY A 299 -16.79 -6.32 27.08
N LEU A 300 -16.76 -5.59 25.96
CA LEU A 300 -15.67 -5.67 25.00
C LEU A 300 -14.44 -4.96 25.57
N ASP A 301 -13.34 -5.68 25.74
CA ASP A 301 -12.06 -5.15 26.26
C ASP A 301 -11.09 -4.77 25.13
N ARG A 302 -11.65 -4.52 23.95
CA ARG A 302 -10.97 -4.22 22.70
C ARG A 302 -11.78 -3.20 21.92
N THR A 303 -11.16 -2.60 20.91
CA THR A 303 -11.71 -1.51 20.09
C THR A 303 -12.30 -1.97 18.75
N PHE A 304 -12.62 -3.26 18.65
CA PHE A 304 -13.25 -3.86 17.48
C PHE A 304 -14.14 -5.05 17.84
N TYR A 305 -15.09 -5.34 16.97
CA TYR A 305 -15.98 -6.48 17.08
C TYR A 305 -16.36 -6.99 15.70
N ARG A 306 -16.14 -8.28 15.47
CA ARG A 306 -16.66 -8.99 14.31
C ARG A 306 -17.79 -9.93 14.76
N PRO A 307 -19.01 -9.77 14.25
CA PRO A 307 -20.08 -10.75 14.46
C PRO A 307 -19.67 -12.14 13.96
N PRO A 308 -20.07 -13.21 14.66
CA PRO A 308 -19.79 -14.59 14.24
C PRO A 308 -20.59 -15.04 13.01
N GLU A 309 -21.75 -14.41 12.78
CA GLU A 309 -22.73 -14.77 11.76
C GLU A 309 -23.05 -13.58 10.86
N PRO A 310 -23.44 -13.79 9.59
CA PRO A 310 -23.79 -12.72 8.66
C PRO A 310 -25.06 -11.99 9.10
N LEU A 311 -25.11 -10.69 8.83
CA LEU A 311 -26.29 -9.85 9.08
C LEU A 311 -27.27 -10.01 7.91
N PRO A 312 -28.59 -9.93 8.17
CA PRO A 312 -29.59 -9.80 7.10
C PRO A 312 -29.32 -8.57 6.22
N SER A 313 -29.69 -8.64 4.94
CA SER A 313 -29.62 -7.48 4.06
C SER A 313 -30.50 -6.34 4.55
N GLY A 314 -30.02 -5.11 4.48
CA GLY A 314 -30.76 -3.93 4.89
C GLY A 314 -29.87 -2.75 5.25
N GLU A 315 -30.51 -1.66 5.62
CA GLU A 315 -29.87 -0.45 6.14
C GLU A 315 -29.78 -0.53 7.66
N TYR A 316 -28.60 -0.18 8.19
CA TYR A 316 -28.30 -0.26 9.60
C TYR A 316 -27.66 1.04 10.10
N LEU A 317 -27.84 1.28 11.39
CA LEU A 317 -27.08 2.26 12.16
C LEU A 317 -26.35 1.52 13.27
N TRP A 318 -25.11 1.89 13.55
CA TRP A 318 -24.38 1.39 14.70
C TRP A 318 -23.71 2.49 15.50
N ARG A 319 -23.49 2.26 16.79
CA ARG A 319 -22.86 3.19 17.72
C ARG A 319 -22.09 2.43 18.78
N TYR A 320 -21.11 3.08 19.38
CA TYR A 320 -20.23 2.51 20.40
C TYR A 320 -20.07 3.46 21.58
N ARG A 321 -19.65 2.92 22.73
CA ARG A 321 -19.28 3.72 23.91
C ARG A 321 -18.31 2.98 24.80
N VAL A 322 -17.60 3.74 25.63
CA VAL A 322 -17.07 3.20 26.89
C VAL A 322 -18.26 2.77 27.76
N SER A 323 -18.19 1.58 28.37
CA SER A 323 -19.24 1.05 29.24
C SER A 323 -19.63 2.06 30.31
N GLY A 324 -20.93 2.36 30.41
CA GLY A 324 -21.46 3.40 31.32
C GLY A 324 -21.29 4.85 30.84
N GLY A 325 -20.60 5.08 29.74
CA GLY A 325 -20.42 6.39 29.10
C GLY A 325 -21.54 6.79 28.12
N ALA A 326 -21.31 7.90 27.42
CA ALA A 326 -22.19 8.37 26.35
C ALA A 326 -21.95 7.58 25.05
N TRP A 327 -23.02 7.36 24.28
CA TRP A 327 -22.93 6.78 22.95
C TRP A 327 -22.26 7.74 21.96
N SER A 328 -21.49 7.18 21.03
CA SER A 328 -21.07 7.88 19.81
C SER A 328 -22.29 8.30 18.98
N GLU A 329 -22.07 9.21 18.03
CA GLU A 329 -23.03 9.43 16.96
C GLU A 329 -23.30 8.11 16.21
N PRO A 330 -24.56 7.83 15.82
CA PRO A 330 -24.89 6.69 14.98
C PRO A 330 -24.20 6.78 13.62
N LEU A 331 -23.52 5.70 13.24
CA LEU A 331 -22.84 5.55 11.97
C LEU A 331 -23.70 4.66 11.04
N PRO A 332 -24.09 5.14 9.86
CA PRO A 332 -24.87 4.36 8.89
C PRO A 332 -24.00 3.36 8.12
N PHE A 333 -24.57 2.20 7.79
CA PHE A 333 -23.99 1.25 6.84
C PHE A 333 -25.08 0.34 6.25
N SER A 334 -24.83 -0.17 5.04
CA SER A 334 -25.74 -1.07 4.34
C SER A 334 -25.12 -2.47 4.22
N ILE A 335 -25.95 -3.50 4.37
CA ILE A 335 -25.61 -4.88 4.00
C ILE A 335 -26.42 -5.24 2.76
N SER A 336 -25.73 -5.45 1.63
CA SER A 336 -26.37 -5.92 0.40
C SER A 336 -26.27 -7.44 0.29
N THR A 337 -27.16 -8.04 -0.50
CA THR A 337 -27.11 -9.49 -0.82
C THR A 337 -25.91 -9.86 -1.70
N GLN A 338 -25.14 -8.89 -2.19
CA GLN A 338 -23.95 -9.10 -3.02
C GLN A 338 -22.66 -9.18 -2.19
N LEU A 339 -22.70 -8.77 -0.91
CA LEU A 339 -21.52 -8.85 -0.06
C LEU A 339 -21.13 -10.32 0.16
N PRO A 340 -19.85 -10.68 0.03
CA PRO A 340 -19.39 -12.03 0.33
C PRO A 340 -19.70 -12.41 1.79
N THR A 341 -20.35 -13.58 1.98
CA THR A 341 -20.78 -14.09 3.31
C THR A 341 -19.95 -15.27 3.83
N GLY A 342 -18.84 -15.60 3.19
CA GLY A 342 -18.21 -16.91 3.29
C GLY A 342 -17.69 -17.28 4.68
N PHE A 343 -17.35 -16.32 5.54
CA PHE A 343 -16.58 -16.59 6.75
C PHE A 343 -17.34 -16.29 8.05
N THR A 344 -17.76 -17.38 8.68
CA THR A 344 -18.49 -17.45 9.95
C THR A 344 -17.75 -18.33 10.95
N TYR A 345 -18.00 -18.17 12.25
CA TYR A 345 -17.37 -18.99 13.27
C TYR A 345 -18.20 -19.08 14.56
N ASN A 346 -18.09 -20.19 15.28
CA ASN A 346 -18.68 -20.34 16.61
C ASN A 346 -17.59 -20.27 17.68
N TRP A 347 -17.58 -19.17 18.45
CA TRP A 347 -16.55 -18.89 19.46
C TRP A 347 -16.54 -19.92 20.61
N GLU A 348 -17.71 -20.27 21.14
CA GLU A 348 -17.81 -21.23 22.25
C GLU A 348 -17.39 -22.65 21.82
N GLU A 349 -17.74 -23.05 20.61
CA GLU A 349 -17.28 -24.30 20.00
C GLU A 349 -15.76 -24.29 19.80
N ALA A 350 -15.22 -23.16 19.31
CA ALA A 350 -13.80 -23.00 19.05
C ALA A 350 -12.96 -23.23 20.30
N LEU A 351 -13.34 -22.62 21.43
CA LEU A 351 -12.66 -22.81 22.71
C LEU A 351 -12.84 -24.25 23.24
N ARG A 352 -14.05 -24.83 23.12
CA ARG A 352 -14.31 -26.21 23.57
C ARG A 352 -13.53 -27.26 22.78
N ARG A 353 -13.18 -26.97 21.53
CA ARG A 353 -12.43 -27.87 20.63
C ARG A 353 -10.93 -27.87 20.86
N LEU A 354 -10.40 -26.93 21.64
CA LEU A 354 -8.99 -26.86 21.95
C LEU A 354 -8.55 -28.19 22.61
N PRO A 355 -7.53 -28.88 22.07
CA PRO A 355 -7.05 -30.11 22.68
C PRO A 355 -6.52 -29.86 24.09
N ALA A 356 -6.94 -30.67 25.06
CA ALA A 356 -6.43 -30.59 26.43
C ALA A 356 -4.94 -30.99 26.52
N GLY A 357 -4.47 -31.85 25.61
CA GLY A 357 -3.07 -32.28 25.51
C GLY A 357 -2.35 -31.71 24.30
N HIS A 358 -1.13 -32.17 24.11
CA HIS A 358 -0.24 -31.78 23.02
C HIS A 358 0.00 -32.95 22.04
N PRO A 359 0.26 -32.71 20.74
CA PRO A 359 0.44 -31.41 20.09
C PRO A 359 -0.87 -30.69 19.71
N ARG A 360 -0.79 -29.38 19.47
CA ARG A 360 -1.86 -28.47 19.04
C ARG A 360 -1.53 -27.76 17.73
N ILE A 361 -0.25 -27.62 17.39
CA ILE A 361 0.21 -26.95 16.17
C ILE A 361 0.14 -27.94 14.99
N TRP A 362 -0.74 -27.65 14.01
CA TRP A 362 -0.97 -28.38 12.76
C TRP A 362 -1.45 -29.84 12.86
N VAL A 363 -1.14 -30.54 13.95
CA VAL A 363 -1.64 -31.86 14.27
C VAL A 363 -2.17 -31.89 15.70
N ARG A 364 -3.12 -32.79 15.96
CA ARG A 364 -3.69 -33.10 17.29
C ARG A 364 -3.20 -34.46 17.81
N PRO A 365 -3.25 -34.74 19.13
CA PRO A 365 -2.77 -36.01 19.70
C PRO A 365 -3.38 -37.23 19.00
N GLU A 366 -4.69 -37.20 18.74
CA GLU A 366 -5.43 -38.27 18.07
C GLU A 366 -5.10 -38.43 16.58
N THR A 367 -4.50 -37.42 15.95
CA THR A 367 -4.20 -37.41 14.51
C THR A 367 -2.74 -37.73 14.17
N VAL A 368 -1.79 -37.56 15.11
CA VAL A 368 -0.34 -37.73 14.89
C VAL A 368 -0.03 -39.07 14.22
N ALA A 369 -0.57 -40.16 14.75
CA ALA A 369 -0.33 -41.51 14.23
C ALA A 369 -0.77 -41.65 12.76
N SER A 370 -1.91 -41.07 12.39
CA SER A 370 -2.44 -41.13 11.02
C SER A 370 -1.59 -40.31 10.04
N VAL A 371 -1.14 -39.12 10.46
CA VAL A 371 -0.29 -38.23 9.65
C VAL A 371 1.06 -38.90 9.41
N ALA A 372 1.68 -39.45 10.46
CA ALA A 372 2.93 -40.19 10.37
C ALA A 372 2.80 -41.43 9.47
N GLN A 373 1.68 -42.17 9.56
CA GLN A 373 1.42 -43.31 8.68
C GLN A 373 1.35 -42.88 7.21
N ARG A 374 0.62 -41.80 6.89
CA ARG A 374 0.54 -41.26 5.52
C ARG A 374 1.89 -40.76 5.00
N ALA A 375 2.70 -40.13 5.86
CA ALA A 375 4.02 -39.64 5.50
C ALA A 375 5.00 -40.78 5.18
N ARG A 376 4.87 -41.94 5.86
CA ARG A 376 5.73 -43.13 5.67
C ARG A 376 5.29 -44.06 4.54
N ALA A 377 4.18 -43.75 3.86
CA ALA A 377 3.61 -44.59 2.80
C ALA A 377 3.93 -44.05 1.39
N GLY A 378 3.88 -44.95 0.40
CA GLY A 378 3.95 -44.60 -1.03
C GLY A 378 5.11 -43.66 -1.40
N LEU A 379 4.81 -42.67 -2.23
CA LEU A 379 5.78 -41.66 -2.68
C LEU A 379 6.16 -40.66 -1.57
N ASN A 380 5.29 -40.45 -0.57
CA ASN A 380 5.58 -39.56 0.56
C ASN A 380 6.80 -40.03 1.34
N ARG A 381 7.02 -41.35 1.42
CA ARG A 381 8.22 -41.91 2.06
C ARG A 381 9.52 -41.41 1.42
N LEU A 382 9.54 -41.21 0.11
CA LEU A 382 10.73 -40.70 -0.60
C LEU A 382 11.00 -39.24 -0.24
N MET A 383 9.96 -38.41 -0.28
CA MET A 383 10.04 -37.00 0.14
C MET A 383 10.48 -36.88 1.60
N LEU A 384 9.88 -37.68 2.49
CA LEU A 384 10.23 -37.72 3.92
C LEU A 384 11.69 -38.13 4.13
N THR A 385 12.18 -39.12 3.39
CA THR A 385 13.57 -39.58 3.49
C THR A 385 14.56 -38.51 3.02
N GLN A 386 14.26 -37.84 1.91
CA GLN A 386 15.08 -36.74 1.39
C GLN A 386 15.12 -35.56 2.36
N TRP A 387 13.95 -35.15 2.86
CA TRP A 387 13.83 -34.06 3.80
C TRP A 387 14.60 -34.35 5.09
N LYS A 388 14.42 -35.55 5.66
CA LYS A 388 15.18 -36.01 6.83
C LYS A 388 16.68 -35.98 6.59
N ALA A 389 17.16 -36.44 5.42
CA ALA A 389 18.58 -36.41 5.11
C ALA A 389 19.16 -34.99 5.09
N LEU A 390 18.39 -34.00 4.64
CA LEU A 390 18.77 -32.58 4.69
C LEU A 390 18.82 -32.06 6.12
N ALA A 391 17.85 -32.45 6.96
CA ALA A 391 17.77 -32.02 8.36
C ALA A 391 18.87 -32.62 9.25
N LEU A 392 19.43 -33.79 8.91
CA LEU A 392 20.50 -34.42 9.70
C LEU A 392 21.77 -33.56 9.81
N LYS A 393 22.00 -32.59 8.91
CA LYS A 393 23.13 -31.66 9.00
C LYS A 393 23.08 -30.77 10.24
N TYR A 394 21.90 -30.56 10.81
CA TYR A 394 21.69 -29.71 11.99
C TYR A 394 22.06 -30.42 13.30
N VAL A 395 22.15 -31.75 13.29
CA VAL A 395 22.42 -32.56 14.49
C VAL A 395 23.88 -32.37 14.92
N GLY A 396 24.08 -31.91 16.16
CA GLY A 396 25.42 -31.66 16.71
C GLY A 396 26.11 -30.42 16.13
N GLU A 397 25.40 -29.56 15.42
CA GLU A 397 25.93 -28.28 14.94
C GLU A 397 26.29 -27.36 16.12
N LYS A 398 27.39 -26.61 15.99
CA LYS A 398 27.73 -25.57 16.95
C LYS A 398 26.71 -24.43 16.87
N LEU A 399 26.16 -24.03 18.01
CA LEU A 399 25.14 -22.97 18.05
C LEU A 399 25.79 -21.60 18.28
N ALA A 400 25.26 -20.56 17.65
CA ALA A 400 25.77 -19.19 17.82
C ALA A 400 25.53 -18.63 19.24
N LEU A 401 24.46 -19.09 19.88
CA LEU A 401 23.96 -18.59 21.16
C LEU A 401 24.20 -19.58 22.31
N GLU A 402 25.19 -20.49 22.22
CA GLU A 402 25.54 -21.40 23.33
C GLU A 402 25.75 -20.69 24.67
N ASN A 403 26.18 -19.43 24.60
CA ASN A 403 26.16 -18.48 25.70
C ASN A 403 25.43 -17.22 25.25
N ASP A 404 24.80 -16.54 26.21
CA ASP A 404 24.20 -15.23 25.95
C ASP A 404 25.28 -14.22 25.55
N LYS A 405 24.89 -13.25 24.72
CA LYS A 405 25.77 -12.18 24.24
C LYS A 405 25.33 -10.86 24.85
N ASP A 406 26.29 -9.97 25.07
CA ASP A 406 25.97 -8.66 25.66
C ASP A 406 25.17 -7.81 24.68
N ARG A 407 24.05 -7.25 25.18
CA ARG A 407 23.34 -6.18 24.49
C ARG A 407 24.14 -4.88 24.64
N ILE A 408 24.72 -4.42 23.54
CA ILE A 408 25.35 -3.10 23.43
C ILE A 408 24.25 -2.05 23.18
N LEU A 409 24.30 -0.90 23.84
CA LEU A 409 23.47 0.25 23.49
C LEU A 409 24.08 0.97 22.28
N PRO A 410 23.41 1.02 21.11
CA PRO A 410 24.00 1.56 19.92
C PRO A 410 24.15 3.09 20.01
N THR A 411 25.33 3.59 19.68
CA THR A 411 25.67 5.03 19.62
C THR A 411 25.45 5.63 18.23
N SER A 412 25.11 4.80 17.23
CA SER A 412 24.80 5.22 15.87
C SER A 412 23.75 4.33 15.21
N TYR A 413 23.12 4.81 14.13
CA TYR A 413 22.19 4.02 13.32
C TYR A 413 22.86 2.76 12.74
N ASN A 414 24.07 2.88 12.19
CA ASN A 414 24.79 1.74 11.62
C ASN A 414 25.11 0.67 12.67
N GLN A 415 25.49 1.08 13.89
CA GLN A 415 25.73 0.13 14.98
C GLN A 415 24.43 -0.58 15.39
N ARG A 416 23.29 0.13 15.41
CA ARG A 416 21.97 -0.46 15.65
C ARG A 416 21.64 -1.53 14.60
N ILE A 417 21.79 -1.19 13.32
CA ILE A 417 21.51 -2.12 12.22
C ILE A 417 22.43 -3.33 12.27
N GLN A 418 23.74 -3.14 12.48
CA GLN A 418 24.70 -4.24 12.58
C GLN A 418 24.36 -5.19 13.73
N GLN A 419 24.06 -4.65 14.92
CA GLN A 419 23.67 -5.46 16.06
C GLN A 419 22.34 -6.20 15.82
N SER A 420 21.35 -5.52 15.23
CA SER A 420 20.06 -6.10 14.91
C SER A 420 20.20 -7.28 13.92
N GLN A 421 20.98 -7.10 12.86
CA GLN A 421 21.26 -8.14 11.86
C GLN A 421 22.08 -9.30 12.44
N ALA A 422 23.06 -9.01 13.30
CA ALA A 422 23.84 -10.04 13.98
C ALA A 422 22.95 -10.86 14.94
N ALA A 423 22.06 -10.21 15.68
CA ALA A 423 21.13 -10.87 16.58
C ALA A 423 20.18 -11.81 15.82
N LEU A 424 19.66 -11.36 14.67
CA LEU A 424 18.86 -12.19 13.78
C LEU A 424 19.66 -13.40 13.28
N ALA A 425 20.84 -13.19 12.68
CA ALA A 425 21.65 -14.27 12.14
C ALA A 425 22.04 -15.32 13.19
N ASP A 426 22.37 -14.87 14.41
CA ASP A 426 22.69 -15.75 15.53
C ASP A 426 21.45 -16.55 16.02
N ALA A 427 20.29 -15.90 16.07
CA ALA A 427 19.03 -16.55 16.40
C ALA A 427 18.63 -17.56 15.32
N GLU A 428 18.75 -17.20 14.04
CA GLU A 428 18.46 -18.07 12.90
C GLU A 428 19.35 -19.33 12.91
N GLN A 429 20.67 -19.18 13.11
CA GLN A 429 21.59 -20.31 13.19
C GLN A 429 21.22 -21.26 14.36
N THR A 430 20.74 -20.70 15.47
CA THR A 430 20.42 -21.45 16.67
C THR A 430 19.06 -22.14 16.56
N MET A 431 18.02 -21.42 16.12
CA MET A 431 16.61 -21.76 16.32
C MET A 431 15.84 -22.13 15.05
N THR A 432 16.18 -21.60 13.87
CA THR A 432 15.43 -21.89 12.61
C THR A 432 15.22 -23.40 12.37
N PRO A 433 16.21 -24.28 12.60
CA PRO A 433 16.04 -25.72 12.33
C PRO A 433 15.01 -26.42 13.25
N VAL A 434 14.63 -25.82 14.37
CA VAL A 434 13.82 -26.48 15.40
C VAL A 434 12.45 -26.91 14.89
N GLY A 435 11.76 -26.08 14.10
CA GLY A 435 10.48 -26.44 13.50
C GLY A 435 10.59 -27.67 12.60
N GLU A 436 11.62 -27.71 11.75
CA GLU A 436 11.91 -28.83 10.85
C GLU A 436 12.21 -30.12 11.62
N LEU A 437 13.05 -30.04 12.64
CA LEU A 437 13.44 -31.19 13.47
C LEU A 437 12.25 -31.79 14.24
N THR A 438 11.42 -30.94 14.85
CA THR A 438 10.27 -31.39 15.64
C THR A 438 9.18 -32.01 14.77
N PHE A 439 8.86 -31.41 13.62
CA PHE A 439 7.85 -31.95 12.71
C PHE A 439 8.34 -33.27 12.07
N LEU A 440 9.61 -33.36 11.68
CA LEU A 440 10.20 -34.62 11.23
C LEU A 440 10.17 -35.70 12.32
N TYR A 441 10.35 -35.35 13.59
CA TYR A 441 10.16 -36.29 14.70
C TYR A 441 8.72 -36.81 14.73
N LEU A 442 7.70 -35.95 14.66
CA LEU A 442 6.31 -36.39 14.61
C LEU A 442 6.06 -37.35 13.44
N LEU A 443 6.65 -37.07 12.27
CA LEU A 443 6.49 -37.92 11.09
C LEU A 443 7.29 -39.23 11.17
N THR A 444 8.41 -39.30 11.90
CA THR A 444 9.36 -40.44 11.82
C THR A 444 9.57 -41.22 13.12
N GLY A 445 9.31 -40.61 14.27
CA GLY A 445 9.65 -41.12 15.59
C GLY A 445 11.16 -41.13 15.88
N ASP A 446 11.98 -40.43 15.11
CA ASP A 446 13.44 -40.45 15.29
C ASP A 446 13.87 -39.55 16.47
N GLU A 447 14.19 -40.18 17.60
CA GLU A 447 14.63 -39.50 18.81
C GLU A 447 15.90 -38.65 18.63
N LEU A 448 16.73 -38.90 17.62
CA LEU A 448 17.92 -38.09 17.37
C LEU A 448 17.52 -36.65 17.02
N LEU A 449 16.47 -36.49 16.21
CA LEU A 449 15.96 -35.18 15.81
C LEU A 449 15.31 -34.45 17.00
N ALA A 450 14.54 -35.18 17.82
CA ALA A 450 13.95 -34.63 19.03
C ALA A 450 15.00 -34.15 20.04
N LYS A 451 16.04 -34.95 20.29
CA LYS A 451 17.15 -34.59 21.20
C LYS A 451 17.89 -33.34 20.74
N GLU A 452 18.12 -33.19 19.42
CA GLU A 452 18.75 -31.99 18.88
C GLU A 452 17.84 -30.75 19.02
N ALA A 453 16.54 -30.88 18.76
CA ALA A 453 15.59 -29.78 18.94
C ALA A 453 15.51 -29.32 20.40
N ILE A 454 15.43 -30.26 21.35
CA ILE A 454 15.46 -29.98 22.80
C ILE A 454 16.77 -29.26 23.17
N ARG A 455 17.93 -29.75 22.70
CA ARG A 455 19.23 -29.12 22.95
C ARG A 455 19.25 -27.64 22.55
N ARG A 456 18.71 -27.30 21.38
CA ARG A 456 18.65 -25.92 20.86
C ARG A 456 17.75 -25.03 21.71
N VAL A 457 16.56 -25.52 22.09
CA VAL A 457 15.64 -24.75 22.95
C VAL A 457 16.17 -24.57 24.37
N LEU A 458 16.84 -25.57 24.95
CA LEU A 458 17.47 -25.43 26.27
C LEU A 458 18.65 -24.44 26.29
N VAL A 459 19.22 -24.12 25.13
CA VAL A 459 20.14 -22.99 24.98
C VAL A 459 19.36 -21.67 25.01
N ALA A 460 18.26 -21.58 24.27
CA ALA A 460 17.42 -20.39 24.23
C ALA A 460 16.78 -20.03 25.59
N VAL A 461 16.45 -21.03 26.42
CA VAL A 461 15.96 -20.86 27.81
C VAL A 461 16.91 -20.03 28.67
N LYS A 462 18.21 -20.03 28.38
CA LYS A 462 19.23 -19.31 29.16
C LYS A 462 19.42 -17.85 28.74
N LEU A 463 18.80 -17.44 27.63
CA LEU A 463 18.99 -16.11 27.06
C LEU A 463 18.10 -15.09 27.77
N ASP A 464 18.64 -13.93 28.10
CA ASP A 464 17.89 -12.83 28.69
C ASP A 464 16.80 -12.33 27.70
N PRO A 465 15.50 -12.37 28.05
CA PRO A 465 14.43 -11.85 27.20
C PRO A 465 14.53 -10.34 26.92
N ASP A 466 15.29 -9.59 27.72
CA ASP A 466 15.59 -8.15 27.52
C ASP A 466 16.99 -7.88 26.95
N GLY A 467 17.75 -8.96 26.70
CA GLY A 467 19.14 -8.96 26.23
C GLY A 467 19.30 -8.87 24.70
N TYR A 468 20.32 -9.55 24.18
CA TYR A 468 20.78 -9.43 22.79
C TYR A 468 19.75 -9.87 21.75
N THR A 469 18.91 -10.85 22.07
CA THR A 469 17.84 -11.37 21.20
C THR A 469 16.45 -10.86 21.61
N SER A 470 16.39 -9.72 22.29
CA SER A 470 15.13 -9.13 22.74
C SER A 470 14.36 -8.50 21.58
N LEU A 471 13.04 -8.37 21.79
CA LEU A 471 12.11 -7.66 20.90
C LEU A 471 12.60 -6.24 20.51
N ASN A 472 13.32 -5.58 21.42
CA ASN A 472 13.82 -4.21 21.23
C ASN A 472 15.13 -4.12 20.41
N VAL A 473 15.85 -5.24 20.25
CA VAL A 473 17.06 -5.31 19.42
C VAL A 473 16.70 -5.78 18.01
N ASN A 474 15.97 -6.88 17.92
CA ASN A 474 15.46 -7.42 16.67
C ASN A 474 14.22 -8.29 16.95
N ASP A 475 13.08 -7.90 16.39
CA ASP A 475 11.80 -8.58 16.54
C ASP A 475 11.80 -9.97 15.88
N TYR A 476 12.40 -10.12 14.70
CA TYR A 476 12.59 -11.43 14.04
C TYR A 476 13.46 -12.39 14.86
N ALA A 477 14.52 -11.91 15.52
CA ALA A 477 15.36 -12.74 16.39
C ALA A 477 14.57 -13.29 17.58
N ASN A 478 13.72 -12.44 18.18
CA ASN A 478 12.81 -12.85 19.25
C ASN A 478 11.77 -13.87 18.72
N ALA A 479 11.26 -13.67 17.51
CA ALA A 479 10.32 -14.57 16.87
C ALA A 479 10.88 -15.97 16.61
N GLU A 480 12.12 -16.09 16.12
CA GLU A 480 12.79 -17.38 15.95
C GLU A 480 12.84 -18.18 17.27
N ILE A 481 13.09 -17.50 18.38
CA ILE A 481 13.11 -18.12 19.71
C ILE A 481 11.72 -18.54 20.15
N VAL A 482 10.73 -17.64 20.07
CA VAL A 482 9.34 -17.92 20.48
C VAL A 482 8.76 -19.08 19.66
N ARG A 483 8.90 -19.04 18.34
CA ARG A 483 8.38 -20.06 17.42
C ARG A 483 9.07 -21.40 17.63
N GLY A 484 10.40 -21.43 17.69
CA GLY A 484 11.15 -22.66 17.93
C GLY A 484 10.81 -23.30 19.27
N ALA A 485 10.69 -22.50 20.33
CA ALA A 485 10.30 -23.00 21.65
C ALA A 485 8.85 -23.51 21.68
N ALA A 486 7.93 -22.84 21.00
CA ALA A 486 6.55 -23.32 20.87
C ALA A 486 6.49 -24.68 20.17
N PHE A 487 7.26 -24.90 19.10
CA PHE A 487 7.33 -26.20 18.44
C PHE A 487 7.88 -27.31 19.35
N VAL A 488 8.92 -27.05 20.17
CA VAL A 488 9.45 -28.06 21.10
C VAL A 488 8.46 -28.34 22.21
N TYR A 489 7.89 -27.30 22.82
CA TYR A 489 6.92 -27.43 23.89
C TYR A 489 5.72 -28.27 23.42
N ASP A 490 5.23 -28.01 22.21
CA ASP A 490 4.06 -28.67 21.67
C ASP A 490 4.35 -30.08 21.09
N HIS A 491 5.26 -30.18 20.13
CA HIS A 491 5.49 -31.44 19.41
C HIS A 491 6.26 -32.47 20.24
N LEU A 492 7.06 -32.04 21.23
CA LEU A 492 7.90 -32.90 22.05
C LEU A 492 7.46 -32.92 23.52
N TYR A 493 6.24 -32.44 23.83
CA TYR A 493 5.72 -32.32 25.20
C TYR A 493 5.95 -33.58 26.05
N ASP A 494 5.70 -34.77 25.49
CA ASP A 494 5.82 -36.04 26.22
C ASP A 494 7.27 -36.50 26.47
N LEU A 495 8.26 -35.89 25.79
CA LEU A 495 9.67 -36.19 25.97
C LEU A 495 10.36 -35.25 26.96
N LEU A 496 9.76 -34.10 27.27
CA LEU A 496 10.33 -33.11 28.19
C LEU A 496 10.14 -33.53 29.65
N SER A 497 11.16 -33.31 30.48
CA SER A 497 11.01 -33.43 31.93
C SER A 497 10.09 -32.32 32.48
N PRO A 498 9.49 -32.49 33.67
CA PRO A 498 8.70 -31.43 34.31
C PRO A 498 9.48 -30.11 34.44
N GLU A 499 10.77 -30.18 34.77
CA GLU A 499 11.64 -29.01 34.91
C GLU A 499 11.93 -28.34 33.56
N GLU A 500 12.10 -29.13 32.50
CA GLU A 500 12.28 -28.59 31.15
C GLU A 500 11.01 -27.89 30.66
N LYS A 501 9.82 -28.46 30.93
CA LYS A 501 8.53 -27.83 30.62
C LYS A 501 8.39 -26.50 31.36
N GLU A 502 8.63 -26.49 32.66
CA GLU A 502 8.56 -25.26 33.47
C GLU A 502 9.51 -24.19 32.94
N ALA A 503 10.75 -24.55 32.62
CA ALA A 503 11.75 -23.60 32.12
C ALA A 503 11.39 -23.02 30.74
N ILE A 504 10.89 -23.85 29.83
CA ILE A 504 10.44 -23.40 28.50
C ILE A 504 9.20 -22.51 28.62
N ALA A 505 8.21 -22.90 29.43
CA ALA A 505 7.00 -22.12 29.66
C ALA A 505 7.31 -20.76 30.29
N ALA A 506 8.24 -20.69 31.25
CA ALA A 506 8.67 -19.44 31.87
C ALA A 506 9.34 -18.50 30.86
N MET A 507 10.22 -19.03 30.00
CA MET A 507 10.88 -18.25 28.95
C MET A 507 9.88 -17.74 27.91
N LEU A 508 8.97 -18.59 27.43
CA LEU A 508 7.90 -18.19 26.52
C LEU A 508 7.03 -17.10 27.14
N SER A 509 6.55 -17.31 28.36
CA SER A 509 5.70 -16.34 29.08
C SER A 509 6.39 -14.98 29.21
N ALA A 510 7.68 -14.94 29.54
CA ALA A 510 8.44 -13.70 29.63
C ALA A 510 8.52 -12.97 28.27
N ARG A 511 8.76 -13.67 27.17
CA ARG A 511 8.82 -13.04 25.84
C ARG A 511 7.44 -12.62 25.33
N LEU A 512 6.42 -13.44 25.55
CA LEU A 512 5.04 -13.14 25.15
C LEU A 512 4.49 -11.94 25.90
N SER A 513 4.71 -11.82 27.21
CA SER A 513 4.24 -10.66 27.98
C SER A 513 4.79 -9.33 27.42
N ARG A 514 6.07 -9.31 27.01
CA ARG A 514 6.71 -8.13 26.39
C ARG A 514 6.12 -7.77 25.04
N ILE A 515 5.76 -8.78 24.23
CA ILE A 515 5.03 -8.56 22.97
C ILE A 515 3.65 -7.98 23.29
N TYR A 516 2.94 -8.59 24.22
CA TYR A 516 1.59 -8.20 24.59
C TYR A 516 1.51 -6.75 25.08
N ASP A 517 2.36 -6.39 26.02
CA ASP A 517 2.43 -5.05 26.61
C ASP A 517 2.83 -3.99 25.57
N ALA A 518 3.69 -4.34 24.61
CA ALA A 518 4.13 -3.40 23.58
C ALA A 518 3.15 -3.26 22.40
N TYR A 519 2.40 -4.32 22.06
CA TYR A 519 1.60 -4.36 20.83
C TYR A 519 0.11 -4.19 21.06
N ARG A 520 -0.49 -4.75 22.12
CA ARG A 520 -1.94 -4.62 22.35
C ARG A 520 -2.43 -3.17 22.38
N PRO A 521 -1.76 -2.22 23.07
CA PRO A 521 -2.20 -0.83 23.15
C PRO A 521 -2.41 -0.14 21.79
N LEU A 522 -1.58 -0.49 20.80
CA LEU A 522 -1.51 0.24 19.52
C LEU A 522 -2.15 -0.55 18.37
N ARG A 523 -2.04 -1.88 18.36
CA ARG A 523 -2.35 -2.67 17.14
C ARG A 523 -3.82 -2.86 16.85
N GLU A 524 -4.70 -2.59 17.81
CA GLU A 524 -6.13 -2.51 17.53
C GLU A 524 -6.49 -1.25 16.73
N GLN A 525 -5.69 -0.19 16.87
CA GLN A 525 -5.87 1.11 16.22
C GLN A 525 -5.03 1.25 14.94
N GLU A 526 -3.86 0.60 14.91
CA GLU A 526 -2.88 0.62 13.84
C GLU A 526 -2.73 -0.76 13.20
N VAL A 527 -3.72 -1.14 12.38
CA VAL A 527 -3.72 -2.46 11.73
C VAL A 527 -2.76 -2.55 10.54
N TYR A 528 -2.35 -1.44 9.93
CA TYR A 528 -1.44 -1.45 8.76
C TYR A 528 0.04 -1.48 9.18
N HIS A 529 0.46 -2.54 9.87
CA HIS A 529 1.84 -2.70 10.34
C HIS A 529 2.45 -4.03 9.88
N SER A 530 3.33 -3.99 8.87
CA SER A 530 3.84 -5.19 8.19
C SER A 530 4.40 -6.27 9.13
N HIS A 531 5.30 -5.91 10.05
CA HIS A 531 5.95 -6.89 10.93
C HIS A 531 4.95 -7.55 11.90
N THR A 532 3.92 -6.80 12.33
CA THR A 532 2.89 -7.33 13.25
C THR A 532 2.26 -8.57 12.67
N TRP A 533 1.99 -8.55 11.39
CA TRP A 533 1.25 -9.63 10.76
C TRP A 533 2.11 -10.62 9.99
N GLN A 534 3.29 -10.21 9.54
CA GLN A 534 4.26 -11.12 8.93
C GLN A 534 4.70 -12.19 9.92
N HIS A 535 4.88 -11.83 11.19
CA HIS A 535 5.36 -12.77 12.19
C HIS A 535 4.85 -12.48 13.61
N ILE A 536 4.95 -11.26 14.15
CA ILE A 536 4.78 -11.00 15.60
C ILE A 536 3.46 -11.55 16.17
N LEU A 537 2.32 -11.24 15.54
CA LEU A 537 1.00 -11.71 15.97
C LEU A 537 0.84 -13.22 15.78
N ILE A 538 1.44 -13.78 14.71
CA ILE A 538 1.39 -15.22 14.42
C ILE A 538 2.25 -16.00 15.43
N ASP A 539 3.47 -15.53 15.71
CA ASP A 539 4.38 -16.10 16.71
C ASP A 539 3.79 -15.98 18.11
N PHE A 540 3.17 -14.84 18.41
CA PHE A 540 2.47 -14.61 19.67
C PHE A 540 1.27 -15.53 19.83
N LEU A 541 0.42 -15.66 18.80
CA LEU A 541 -0.72 -16.58 18.78
C LEU A 541 -0.26 -18.02 18.97
N MET A 542 0.83 -18.43 18.30
CA MET A 542 1.40 -19.77 18.42
C MET A 542 1.95 -20.04 19.83
N GLY A 543 2.71 -19.10 20.41
CA GLY A 543 3.22 -19.21 21.77
C GLY A 543 2.10 -19.23 22.83
N ALA A 544 1.06 -18.42 22.65
CA ALA A 544 -0.09 -18.40 23.53
C ALA A 544 -0.91 -19.69 23.43
N LEU A 545 -1.11 -20.24 22.21
CA LEU A 545 -1.84 -21.50 21.99
C LEU A 545 -1.23 -22.68 22.77
N VAL A 546 0.11 -22.79 22.77
CA VAL A 546 0.79 -23.91 23.44
C VAL A 546 0.81 -23.77 24.96
N LEU A 547 0.59 -22.56 25.49
CA LEU A 547 0.49 -22.31 26.93
C LEU A 547 -0.96 -22.23 27.43
N TYR A 548 -1.95 -22.21 26.52
CA TYR A 548 -3.36 -22.09 26.83
C TYR A 548 -3.81 -23.19 27.81
N GLY A 549 -4.46 -22.80 28.90
CA GLY A 549 -4.89 -23.67 29.99
C GLY A 549 -3.78 -24.14 30.94
N GLU A 550 -2.50 -23.83 30.67
CA GLU A 550 -1.35 -24.18 31.52
C GLU A 550 -0.74 -22.93 32.21
N VAL A 551 -0.76 -21.78 31.54
CA VAL A 551 -0.36 -20.48 32.08
C VAL A 551 -1.58 -19.54 32.08
N PRO A 552 -2.02 -19.02 33.24
CA PRO A 552 -3.27 -18.24 33.32
C PRO A 552 -3.35 -17.03 32.38
N GLU A 553 -2.24 -16.33 32.16
CA GLU A 553 -2.19 -15.17 31.26
C GLU A 553 -2.29 -15.56 29.78
N ALA A 554 -1.93 -16.80 29.43
CA ALA A 554 -1.94 -17.26 28.04
C ALA A 554 -3.35 -17.41 27.46
N ASP A 555 -4.36 -17.64 28.31
CA ASP A 555 -5.75 -17.74 27.88
C ASP A 555 -6.20 -16.44 27.21
N GLU A 556 -5.93 -15.31 27.87
CA GLU A 556 -6.21 -13.99 27.34
C GLU A 556 -5.37 -13.67 26.09
N TRP A 557 -4.08 -13.98 26.12
CA TRP A 557 -3.18 -13.75 24.99
C TRP A 557 -3.67 -14.46 23.73
N PHE A 558 -4.07 -15.72 23.87
CA PHE A 558 -4.60 -16.51 22.79
C PHE A 558 -5.92 -15.94 22.26
N GLU A 559 -6.88 -15.66 23.15
CA GLU A 559 -8.19 -15.15 22.75
C GLU A 559 -8.11 -13.79 22.05
N TRP A 560 -7.30 -12.86 22.59
CA TRP A 560 -7.08 -11.55 21.96
C TRP A 560 -6.44 -11.67 20.58
N SER A 561 -5.37 -12.46 20.46
CA SER A 561 -4.65 -12.61 19.19
C SER A 561 -5.48 -13.36 18.15
N LEU A 562 -6.28 -14.36 18.55
CA LEU A 562 -7.23 -15.03 17.68
C LEU A 562 -8.30 -14.04 17.18
N HIS A 563 -8.88 -13.22 18.07
CA HIS A 563 -9.82 -12.17 17.64
C HIS A 563 -9.21 -11.20 16.62
N MET A 564 -7.96 -10.76 16.82
CA MET A 564 -7.24 -9.91 15.87
C MET A 564 -7.12 -10.58 14.49
N VAL A 565 -6.71 -11.86 14.44
CA VAL A 565 -6.58 -12.60 13.19
C VAL A 565 -7.95 -12.79 12.51
N LEU A 566 -8.99 -13.20 13.25
CA LEU A 566 -10.32 -13.40 12.67
C LEU A 566 -10.95 -12.09 12.14
N ALA A 567 -10.65 -10.95 12.76
CA ALA A 567 -11.26 -9.67 12.39
C ALA A 567 -10.60 -8.98 11.18
N PHE A 568 -9.28 -9.09 11.04
CA PHE A 568 -8.51 -8.25 10.10
C PHE A 568 -7.68 -9.04 9.10
N TYR A 569 -7.58 -10.36 9.22
CA TYR A 569 -6.80 -11.15 8.27
C TYR A 569 -7.56 -11.35 6.94
N PRO A 570 -6.93 -11.11 5.79
CA PRO A 570 -5.54 -10.67 5.60
C PRO A 570 -5.39 -9.14 5.65
N TRP A 571 -4.39 -8.67 6.39
CA TRP A 571 -4.23 -7.27 6.82
C TRP A 571 -3.80 -6.25 5.75
N TRP A 572 -3.36 -6.72 4.59
CA TRP A 572 -3.13 -5.91 3.38
C TRP A 572 -4.06 -6.31 2.24
N GLY A 573 -4.90 -7.32 2.45
CA GLY A 573 -5.79 -7.86 1.44
C GLY A 573 -7.23 -7.46 1.66
N SER A 574 -8.03 -7.71 0.63
CA SER A 574 -9.47 -7.45 0.66
C SER A 574 -10.22 -8.56 -0.06
N VAL A 575 -11.55 -8.54 -0.01
CA VAL A 575 -12.37 -9.59 -0.61
C VAL A 575 -12.08 -9.83 -2.08
N ASP A 576 -11.52 -8.87 -2.83
CA ASP A 576 -11.10 -9.02 -4.22
C ASP A 576 -9.90 -9.99 -4.44
N GLY A 577 -9.32 -10.51 -3.35
CA GLY A 577 -8.20 -11.46 -3.33
C GLY A 577 -6.83 -10.81 -3.40
N SER A 578 -6.77 -9.48 -3.53
CA SER A 578 -5.53 -8.74 -3.68
C SER A 578 -4.77 -8.57 -2.36
N SER A 579 -3.56 -8.01 -2.44
CA SER A 579 -2.83 -7.49 -1.29
C SER A 579 -2.05 -6.25 -1.70
N GLY A 580 -2.39 -5.08 -1.16
CA GLY A 580 -2.02 -3.78 -1.73
C GLY A 580 -0.70 -3.16 -1.28
N GLY A 581 0.05 -3.81 -0.37
CA GLY A 581 1.34 -3.31 0.12
C GLY A 581 2.49 -3.44 -0.90
N SER A 582 2.74 -4.64 -1.40
CA SER A 582 3.71 -4.94 -2.47
C SER A 582 3.40 -6.35 -2.98
N VAL A 583 3.43 -6.55 -4.29
CA VAL A 583 3.20 -7.89 -4.87
C VAL A 583 4.28 -8.86 -4.41
N ALA A 584 5.54 -8.39 -4.31
CA ALA A 584 6.63 -9.24 -3.86
C ALA A 584 6.46 -9.71 -2.40
N TYR A 585 5.99 -8.83 -1.52
CA TYR A 585 5.67 -9.20 -0.14
C TYR A 585 4.43 -10.09 -0.06
N ALA A 586 3.41 -9.83 -0.88
CA ALA A 586 2.21 -10.66 -0.94
C ALA A 586 2.50 -12.07 -1.45
N MET A 587 3.38 -12.22 -2.43
CA MET A 587 3.71 -13.50 -3.09
C MET A 587 4.94 -14.19 -2.49
N GLY A 588 5.65 -13.52 -1.59
CA GLY A 588 6.84 -14.06 -0.96
C GLY A 588 6.54 -15.34 -0.20
N PRO A 589 7.52 -16.26 -0.05
CA PRO A 589 7.34 -17.51 0.68
C PRO A 589 6.76 -17.27 2.07
N SER A 590 7.14 -16.18 2.74
CA SER A 590 6.59 -15.78 4.04
C SER A 590 5.07 -15.54 3.98
N PHE A 591 4.53 -14.70 3.09
CA PHE A 591 3.12 -14.32 3.21
C PHE A 591 2.14 -15.45 2.87
N LEU A 592 2.21 -16.04 1.66
CA LEU A 592 1.23 -17.06 1.26
C LEU A 592 1.39 -18.36 2.06
N HIS A 593 2.61 -18.77 2.41
CA HIS A 593 2.77 -19.97 3.23
C HIS A 593 2.32 -19.71 4.67
N TYR A 594 2.71 -18.58 5.29
CA TYR A 594 2.21 -18.26 6.64
C TYR A 594 0.69 -18.05 6.64
N SER A 595 0.08 -17.55 5.58
CA SER A 595 -1.39 -17.51 5.45
C SER A 595 -2.00 -18.90 5.54
N HIS A 596 -1.48 -19.85 4.75
CA HIS A 596 -2.00 -21.22 4.71
C HIS A 596 -1.67 -22.02 5.97
N LEU A 597 -0.50 -21.79 6.59
CA LEU A 597 -0.08 -22.47 7.82
C LEU A 597 -0.75 -21.90 9.07
N THR A 598 -1.02 -20.60 9.12
CA THR A 598 -1.82 -19.97 10.17
C THR A 598 -3.28 -20.42 10.07
N ALA A 599 -3.84 -20.46 8.86
CA ALA A 599 -5.17 -21.03 8.63
C ALA A 599 -5.24 -22.50 9.08
N GLU A 600 -4.23 -23.30 8.73
CA GLU A 600 -4.15 -24.71 9.15
C GLU A 600 -4.01 -24.85 10.67
N MET A 601 -3.18 -24.03 11.31
CA MET A 601 -3.00 -24.03 12.76
C MET A 601 -4.32 -23.69 13.47
N ILE A 602 -4.99 -22.62 13.07
CA ILE A 602 -6.26 -22.19 13.68
C ILE A 602 -7.34 -23.25 13.45
N LYS A 603 -7.46 -23.79 12.24
CA LYS A 603 -8.39 -24.87 11.92
C LYS A 603 -8.12 -26.11 12.75
N THR A 604 -6.87 -26.54 12.86
CA THR A 604 -6.51 -27.70 13.66
C THR A 604 -6.78 -27.44 15.14
N ALA A 605 -6.42 -26.29 15.70
CA ALA A 605 -6.61 -26.02 17.12
C ALA A 605 -8.08 -25.82 17.50
N THR A 606 -8.83 -25.05 16.70
CA THR A 606 -10.15 -24.51 17.08
C THR A 606 -11.29 -25.04 16.21
N GLY A 607 -11.02 -25.56 15.03
CA GLY A 607 -12.04 -25.91 14.03
C GLY A 607 -12.51 -24.73 13.16
N ILE A 608 -12.06 -23.50 13.42
CA ILE A 608 -12.36 -22.34 12.55
C ILE A 608 -11.52 -22.43 11.28
N ASP A 609 -12.15 -22.53 10.12
CA ASP A 609 -11.46 -22.61 8.84
C ASP A 609 -11.30 -21.23 8.21
N MET A 610 -10.13 -20.61 8.36
CA MET A 610 -9.88 -19.30 7.77
C MET A 610 -9.97 -19.29 6.24
N MET A 611 -9.83 -20.45 5.58
CA MET A 611 -10.00 -20.53 4.13
C MET A 611 -11.46 -20.31 3.70
N ASP A 612 -12.41 -20.20 4.62
CA ASP A 612 -13.76 -19.73 4.30
C ASP A 612 -13.81 -18.20 4.06
N HIS A 613 -12.74 -17.47 4.40
CA HIS A 613 -12.62 -16.05 4.08
C HIS A 613 -12.60 -15.82 2.55
N PRO A 614 -13.49 -14.95 2.00
CA PRO A 614 -13.62 -14.70 0.56
C PRO A 614 -12.31 -14.38 -0.15
N TRP A 615 -11.39 -13.69 0.55
CA TRP A 615 -10.03 -13.44 0.07
C TRP A 615 -9.33 -14.71 -0.45
N PHE A 616 -9.39 -15.85 0.26
CA PHE A 616 -8.66 -17.06 -0.18
C PHE A 616 -9.20 -17.63 -1.49
N ALA A 617 -10.52 -17.54 -1.74
CA ALA A 617 -11.12 -17.98 -2.99
C ALA A 617 -10.74 -17.07 -4.18
N ALA A 618 -10.60 -15.77 -3.93
CA ALA A 618 -10.24 -14.77 -4.94
C ALA A 618 -8.73 -14.64 -5.18
N ASN A 619 -7.91 -14.92 -4.16
CA ASN A 619 -6.46 -14.75 -4.19
C ASN A 619 -5.72 -15.50 -5.31
N PRO A 620 -6.06 -16.74 -5.74
CA PRO A 620 -5.35 -17.39 -6.85
C PRO A 620 -5.32 -16.53 -8.12
N TYR A 621 -6.35 -15.73 -8.39
CA TYR A 621 -6.34 -14.82 -9.53
C TYR A 621 -5.36 -13.67 -9.34
N PHE A 622 -5.23 -13.11 -8.14
CA PHE A 622 -4.20 -12.11 -7.87
C PHE A 622 -2.79 -12.67 -8.08
N VAL A 623 -2.54 -13.90 -7.61
CA VAL A 623 -1.26 -14.60 -7.85
C VAL A 623 -0.98 -14.75 -9.36
N ILE A 624 -1.94 -15.27 -10.12
CA ILE A 624 -1.77 -15.55 -11.56
C ILE A 624 -1.49 -14.27 -12.36
N TYR A 625 -2.24 -13.19 -12.13
CA TYR A 625 -2.09 -11.95 -12.91
C TYR A 625 -0.88 -11.11 -12.48
N SER A 626 -0.58 -11.06 -11.18
CA SER A 626 0.54 -10.26 -10.69
C SER A 626 1.90 -10.97 -10.81
N HIS A 627 1.91 -12.29 -11.00
CA HIS A 627 3.13 -13.09 -11.11
C HIS A 627 2.93 -14.30 -12.06
N PRO A 628 2.68 -14.06 -13.36
CA PRO A 628 2.29 -15.11 -14.31
C PRO A 628 3.37 -16.22 -14.45
N PRO A 629 2.98 -17.48 -14.73
CA PRO A 629 3.92 -18.58 -14.88
C PRO A 629 5.05 -18.28 -15.88
N GLY A 630 6.29 -18.51 -15.44
CA GLY A 630 7.49 -18.25 -16.25
C GLY A 630 7.79 -16.78 -16.55
N GLY A 631 6.90 -15.84 -16.17
CA GLY A 631 7.04 -14.41 -16.36
C GLY A 631 7.68 -13.70 -15.17
N LEU A 632 8.01 -12.42 -15.35
CA LEU A 632 8.43 -11.57 -14.24
C LEU A 632 7.21 -11.20 -13.40
N ARG A 633 7.39 -11.07 -12.08
CA ARG A 633 6.35 -10.48 -11.23
C ARG A 633 6.13 -8.99 -11.53
N SER A 634 5.02 -8.48 -11.02
CA SER A 634 4.72 -7.07 -10.92
C SER A 634 5.87 -6.27 -10.29
N GLN A 635 6.08 -5.05 -10.79
CA GLN A 635 7.15 -4.18 -10.32
C GLN A 635 6.75 -3.30 -9.13
N PHE A 636 5.45 -3.18 -8.83
CA PHE A 636 4.96 -2.27 -7.79
C PHE A 636 5.37 -2.67 -6.37
N GLY A 637 5.95 -1.70 -5.66
CA GLY A 637 6.32 -1.79 -4.24
C GLY A 637 7.70 -2.39 -3.99
N ASP A 638 8.08 -2.44 -2.72
CA ASP A 638 9.45 -2.82 -2.32
C ASP A 638 9.83 -4.25 -2.73
N TRP A 639 10.94 -4.41 -3.46
CA TRP A 639 11.72 -5.64 -3.52
C TRP A 639 13.09 -5.47 -4.18
N ARG A 640 14.05 -6.34 -3.84
CA ARG A 640 15.44 -6.24 -4.31
C ARG A 640 15.63 -6.53 -5.80
N VAL A 641 15.12 -7.67 -6.28
CA VAL A 641 15.41 -8.18 -7.64
C VAL A 641 14.16 -8.75 -8.27
N GLN A 642 13.87 -8.40 -9.52
CA GLN A 642 12.78 -9.01 -10.30
C GLN A 642 13.00 -10.52 -10.46
N ALA A 643 11.94 -11.30 -10.21
CA ALA A 643 12.03 -12.75 -10.16
C ALA A 643 10.85 -13.39 -10.89
N ARG A 644 11.06 -14.63 -11.32
CA ARG A 644 10.02 -15.51 -11.84
C ARG A 644 9.42 -16.34 -10.69
N PRO A 645 8.22 -16.92 -10.86
CA PRO A 645 7.63 -17.78 -9.85
C PRO A 645 8.58 -18.92 -9.46
N SER A 646 8.79 -19.09 -8.15
CA SER A 646 9.50 -20.25 -7.63
C SER A 646 8.53 -21.41 -7.40
N ASN A 647 9.08 -22.62 -7.32
CA ASN A 647 8.40 -23.84 -6.87
C ASN A 647 7.72 -23.72 -5.49
N GLN A 648 8.03 -22.69 -4.70
CA GLN A 648 7.38 -22.44 -3.40
C GLN A 648 5.88 -22.16 -3.59
N LEU A 649 5.47 -21.56 -4.71
CA LEU A 649 4.05 -21.29 -4.96
C LEU A 649 3.22 -22.53 -5.32
N TYR A 650 3.86 -23.69 -5.53
CA TYR A 650 3.17 -24.93 -5.90
C TYR A 650 2.08 -25.32 -4.88
N LEU A 651 2.41 -25.39 -3.59
CA LEU A 651 1.48 -25.89 -2.58
C LEU A 651 0.35 -24.92 -2.24
N PRO A 652 0.58 -23.61 -2.05
CA PRO A 652 -0.52 -22.66 -1.91
C PRO A 652 -1.52 -22.76 -3.08
N MET A 653 -1.03 -22.79 -4.32
CA MET A 653 -1.89 -22.86 -5.51
C MET A 653 -2.60 -24.21 -5.66
N LEU A 654 -1.94 -25.33 -5.32
CA LEU A 654 -2.58 -26.64 -5.28
C LEU A 654 -3.67 -26.71 -4.20
N ARG A 655 -3.44 -26.12 -3.01
CA ARG A 655 -4.46 -26.04 -1.96
C ARG A 655 -5.67 -25.24 -2.41
N TYR A 656 -5.49 -24.14 -3.14
CA TYR A 656 -6.60 -23.43 -3.77
C TYR A 656 -7.36 -24.30 -4.78
N ALA A 657 -6.65 -25.04 -5.63
CA ALA A 657 -7.27 -25.95 -6.58
C ALA A 657 -8.10 -27.05 -5.90
N LEU A 658 -7.57 -27.64 -4.83
CA LEU A 658 -8.24 -28.68 -4.04
C LEU A 658 -9.45 -28.12 -3.26
N ARG A 659 -9.30 -26.94 -2.64
CA ARG A 659 -10.33 -26.34 -1.80
C ARG A 659 -11.53 -25.85 -2.61
N TYR A 660 -11.27 -25.17 -3.72
CA TYR A 660 -12.31 -24.48 -4.50
C TYR A 660 -12.61 -25.14 -5.83
N GLY A 661 -12.00 -26.30 -6.14
CA GLY A 661 -12.10 -26.90 -7.46
C GLY A 661 -11.52 -26.01 -8.57
N ASN A 662 -10.64 -25.07 -8.25
CA ASN A 662 -10.15 -24.05 -9.19
C ASN A 662 -9.15 -24.67 -10.21
N PRO A 663 -9.53 -24.81 -11.50
CA PRO A 663 -8.70 -25.47 -12.50
C PRO A 663 -7.52 -24.61 -12.96
N TYR A 664 -7.59 -23.29 -12.78
CA TYR A 664 -6.51 -22.36 -13.14
C TYR A 664 -5.43 -22.31 -12.07
N ALA A 665 -5.81 -22.39 -10.79
CA ALA A 665 -4.86 -22.57 -9.70
C ALA A 665 -4.10 -23.89 -9.87
N ARG A 666 -4.78 -24.94 -10.36
CA ARG A 666 -4.12 -26.20 -10.74
C ARG A 666 -3.12 -26.01 -11.88
N ALA A 667 -3.53 -25.36 -12.97
CA ALA A 667 -2.65 -25.09 -14.12
C ALA A 667 -1.40 -24.30 -13.71
N TYR A 668 -1.56 -23.28 -12.86
CA TYR A 668 -0.44 -22.53 -12.30
C TYR A 668 0.49 -23.41 -11.46
N ALA A 669 -0.07 -24.25 -10.57
CA ALA A 669 0.71 -25.17 -9.75
C ALA A 669 1.53 -26.14 -10.64
N ASP A 670 0.90 -26.72 -11.66
CA ASP A 670 1.57 -27.61 -12.62
C ASP A 670 2.71 -26.88 -13.36
N ALA A 671 2.51 -25.60 -13.72
CA ALA A 671 3.49 -24.79 -14.44
C ALA A 671 4.73 -24.43 -13.60
N VAL A 672 4.58 -24.14 -12.29
CA VAL A 672 5.72 -23.84 -11.41
C VAL A 672 6.45 -25.10 -10.93
N GLY A 673 5.73 -26.22 -10.86
CA GLY A 673 6.28 -27.55 -10.57
C GLY A 673 6.47 -27.86 -9.08
N ALA A 674 6.21 -29.13 -8.74
CA ALA A 674 6.24 -29.65 -7.38
C ALA A 674 7.67 -29.90 -6.86
N ARG A 675 8.22 -28.97 -6.08
CA ARG A 675 9.49 -29.18 -5.36
C ARG A 675 9.52 -28.38 -4.05
N PRO A 676 9.08 -28.93 -2.91
CA PRO A 676 9.30 -28.29 -1.62
C PRO A 676 10.80 -28.04 -1.40
N ASN A 677 11.17 -26.83 -0.98
CA ASN A 677 12.58 -26.46 -0.74
C ASN A 677 12.78 -25.58 0.50
N ILE A 678 11.71 -25.29 1.23
CA ILE A 678 11.71 -24.56 2.50
C ILE A 678 10.82 -25.31 3.50
N PHE A 679 11.05 -25.09 4.79
CA PHE A 679 10.33 -25.75 5.89
C PHE A 679 8.81 -25.70 5.70
N GLU A 680 8.27 -24.52 5.42
CA GLU A 680 6.83 -24.28 5.27
C GLU A 680 6.22 -25.11 4.13
N SER A 681 6.89 -25.19 2.98
CA SER A 681 6.43 -26.02 1.87
C SER A 681 6.49 -27.52 2.22
N TYR A 682 7.48 -27.98 3.00
CA TYR A 682 7.48 -29.38 3.45
C TYR A 682 6.32 -29.67 4.40
N VAL A 683 6.05 -28.80 5.36
CA VAL A 683 4.90 -28.95 6.27
C VAL A 683 3.60 -29.02 5.48
N LEU A 684 3.35 -28.04 4.60
CA LEU A 684 2.16 -28.04 3.73
C LEU A 684 2.06 -29.31 2.87
N TYR A 685 3.18 -29.85 2.38
CA TYR A 685 3.20 -31.07 1.58
C TYR A 685 2.60 -32.26 2.34
N PHE A 686 2.96 -32.42 3.62
CA PHE A 686 2.49 -33.54 4.45
C PHE A 686 1.11 -33.31 5.08
N LEU A 687 0.68 -32.06 5.22
CA LEU A 687 -0.67 -31.72 5.69
C LEU A 687 -1.73 -31.74 4.57
N THR A 688 -1.31 -31.57 3.33
CA THR A 688 -2.22 -31.54 2.17
C THR A 688 -2.39 -32.94 1.57
N ASP A 689 -3.61 -33.47 1.57
CA ASP A 689 -3.95 -34.57 0.68
C ASP A 689 -4.04 -34.04 -0.76
N GLN A 690 -3.08 -34.45 -1.59
CA GLN A 690 -2.97 -33.96 -2.98
C GLN A 690 -3.86 -34.75 -3.95
N ALA A 691 -4.56 -35.78 -3.48
CA ALA A 691 -5.50 -36.54 -4.29
C ALA A 691 -6.75 -35.69 -4.63
N GLY A 692 -7.36 -35.97 -5.78
CA GLY A 692 -8.64 -35.35 -6.14
C GLY A 692 -8.57 -33.90 -6.63
N ALA A 693 -7.38 -33.34 -6.86
CA ALA A 693 -7.25 -32.03 -7.49
C ALA A 693 -7.95 -32.02 -8.87
N PRO A 694 -8.64 -30.92 -9.23
CA PRO A 694 -9.34 -30.81 -10.51
C PRO A 694 -8.36 -30.93 -11.68
N ALA A 695 -8.89 -31.21 -12.87
CA ALA A 695 -8.10 -31.13 -14.09
C ALA A 695 -7.70 -29.67 -14.36
N ALA A 696 -6.44 -29.45 -14.76
CA ALA A 696 -5.97 -28.14 -15.17
C ALA A 696 -6.73 -27.65 -16.40
N ARG A 697 -7.05 -26.35 -16.44
CA ARG A 697 -7.53 -25.66 -17.65
C ARG A 697 -6.51 -24.62 -18.11
N PRO A 698 -6.33 -24.40 -19.42
CA PRO A 698 -5.37 -23.43 -19.94
C PRO A 698 -5.59 -22.04 -19.33
N LEU A 699 -4.51 -21.37 -18.94
CA LEU A 699 -4.61 -20.02 -18.39
C LEU A 699 -5.07 -19.01 -19.45
N ALA A 700 -4.91 -19.33 -20.73
CA ALA A 700 -5.40 -18.52 -21.85
C ALA A 700 -6.94 -18.36 -21.89
N GLU A 701 -7.70 -19.18 -21.15
CA GLU A 701 -9.14 -19.02 -21.02
C GLU A 701 -9.53 -17.92 -20.01
N LEU A 702 -8.59 -17.47 -19.17
CA LEU A 702 -8.83 -16.34 -18.28
C LEU A 702 -8.96 -15.04 -19.09
N PRO A 703 -9.76 -14.06 -18.62
CA PRO A 703 -9.82 -12.74 -19.25
C PRO A 703 -8.43 -12.12 -19.37
N LYS A 704 -8.10 -11.51 -20.51
CA LYS A 704 -6.78 -10.87 -20.71
C LYS A 704 -6.50 -9.74 -19.73
N THR A 705 -7.53 -9.12 -19.16
CA THR A 705 -7.38 -8.05 -18.18
C THR A 705 -8.15 -8.35 -16.90
N ARG A 706 -7.59 -7.91 -15.77
CA ARG A 706 -8.25 -7.99 -14.47
C ARG A 706 -7.90 -6.79 -13.60
N ALA A 707 -8.91 -6.26 -12.91
CA ALA A 707 -8.74 -5.23 -11.89
C ALA A 707 -8.83 -5.82 -10.48
N PHE A 708 -8.08 -5.20 -9.58
CA PHE A 708 -8.05 -5.44 -8.14
C PHE A 708 -8.23 -4.08 -7.45
N PRO A 709 -9.46 -3.56 -7.39
CA PRO A 709 -9.72 -2.18 -6.99
C PRO A 709 -9.34 -1.88 -5.53
N ASP A 710 -9.35 -2.89 -4.65
CA ASP A 710 -9.01 -2.66 -3.24
C ASP A 710 -7.50 -2.48 -3.03
N ALA A 711 -6.67 -3.14 -3.84
CA ALA A 711 -5.25 -2.82 -3.98
C ALA A 711 -5.00 -1.66 -4.96
N GLY A 712 -6.00 -1.31 -5.77
CA GLY A 712 -5.94 -0.36 -6.87
C GLY A 712 -4.93 -0.73 -7.95
N MET A 713 -4.94 -2.00 -8.37
CA MET A 713 -4.05 -2.53 -9.41
C MET A 713 -4.85 -3.09 -10.58
N VAL A 714 -4.33 -2.92 -11.80
CA VAL A 714 -4.88 -3.53 -13.01
C VAL A 714 -3.76 -4.20 -13.79
N PHE A 715 -4.00 -5.43 -14.22
CA PHE A 715 -3.07 -6.22 -15.03
C PHE A 715 -3.70 -6.55 -16.37
N MET A 716 -2.93 -6.38 -17.45
CA MET A 716 -3.32 -6.69 -18.82
C MET A 716 -2.26 -7.59 -19.45
N HIS A 717 -2.66 -8.75 -19.96
CA HIS A 717 -1.78 -9.77 -20.53
C HIS A 717 -2.21 -10.12 -21.94
N SER A 718 -1.32 -9.97 -22.92
CA SER A 718 -1.58 -10.46 -24.28
C SER A 718 -1.54 -11.99 -24.39
N ASP A 719 -0.74 -12.65 -23.54
CA ASP A 719 -0.60 -14.12 -23.46
C ASP A 719 -0.15 -14.53 -22.04
N ILE A 720 -1.09 -14.64 -21.10
CA ILE A 720 -0.78 -14.89 -19.68
C ILE A 720 -0.11 -16.25 -19.42
N GLU A 721 -0.26 -17.21 -20.33
CA GLU A 721 0.27 -18.57 -20.19
C GLU A 721 1.72 -18.68 -20.65
N ASN A 722 2.15 -17.84 -21.60
CA ASN A 722 3.49 -17.90 -22.18
C ASN A 722 4.23 -16.57 -22.05
N ALA A 723 5.02 -16.46 -20.98
CA ALA A 723 5.86 -15.31 -20.70
C ALA A 723 6.79 -14.84 -21.83
N LYS A 724 7.22 -15.72 -22.75
CA LYS A 724 8.08 -15.34 -23.89
C LYS A 724 7.30 -14.63 -25.01
N ASN A 725 5.98 -14.73 -25.00
CA ASN A 725 5.07 -14.09 -25.94
C ASN A 725 4.18 -13.04 -25.25
N ASN A 726 4.15 -13.02 -23.92
CA ASN A 726 3.31 -12.11 -23.15
C ASN A 726 3.82 -10.67 -23.17
N VAL A 727 2.90 -9.73 -23.31
CA VAL A 727 3.05 -8.34 -22.87
C VAL A 727 2.17 -8.17 -21.63
N MET A 728 2.82 -7.99 -20.48
CA MET A 728 2.17 -7.60 -19.23
C MET A 728 2.28 -6.08 -19.09
N PHE A 729 1.15 -5.40 -19.26
CA PHE A 729 0.97 -4.01 -18.88
C PHE A 729 0.30 -3.97 -17.50
N GLU A 730 0.92 -3.29 -16.56
CA GLU A 730 0.39 -3.12 -15.20
C GLU A 730 0.15 -1.65 -14.89
N PHE A 731 -0.88 -1.37 -14.10
CA PHE A 731 -1.32 -0.02 -13.74
C PHE A 731 -1.69 0.05 -12.27
N ARG A 732 -1.29 1.12 -11.56
CA ARG A 732 -1.61 1.32 -10.15
C ARG A 732 -2.24 2.68 -9.89
N SER A 733 -3.34 2.69 -9.14
CA SER A 733 -3.96 3.86 -8.52
C SER A 733 -4.71 3.37 -7.28
N SER A 734 -4.03 3.42 -6.13
CA SER A 734 -4.32 2.64 -4.93
C SER A 734 -4.95 3.43 -3.79
N PRO A 735 -6.07 2.94 -3.21
CA PRO A 735 -6.70 3.56 -2.04
C PRO A 735 -5.83 3.49 -0.78
N LEU A 736 -4.75 2.69 -0.78
CA LEU A 736 -3.76 2.59 0.30
C LEU A 736 -2.65 3.64 0.19
N GLY A 737 -2.68 4.49 -0.84
CA GLY A 737 -1.67 5.50 -1.10
C GLY A 737 -0.26 4.92 -1.24
N SER A 738 0.70 5.61 -0.64
CA SER A 738 2.12 5.27 -0.67
C SER A 738 2.60 4.66 0.65
N PHE A 739 1.68 4.14 1.48
CA PHE A 739 1.97 3.66 2.82
C PHE A 739 2.60 2.25 2.85
N GLY A 740 3.32 1.94 3.93
CA GLY A 740 4.00 0.65 4.10
C GLY A 740 5.09 0.40 3.06
N HIS A 741 4.91 -0.65 2.25
CA HIS A 741 5.80 -1.03 1.15
C HIS A 741 5.32 -0.54 -0.23
N GLY A 742 4.22 0.24 -0.28
CA GLY A 742 3.76 0.91 -1.49
C GLY A 742 4.56 2.18 -1.74
N HIS A 743 4.60 2.64 -2.99
CA HIS A 743 5.34 3.84 -3.39
C HIS A 743 4.43 5.01 -3.74
N ALA A 744 5.01 6.18 -3.96
CA ALA A 744 4.32 7.39 -4.40
C ALA A 744 4.08 7.39 -5.92
N ASP A 745 3.44 6.32 -6.40
CA ASP A 745 3.31 5.90 -7.80
C ASP A 745 1.84 5.85 -8.26
N GLN A 746 0.96 6.68 -7.69
CA GLN A 746 -0.44 6.72 -8.14
C GLN A 746 -0.51 7.13 -9.61
N ASN A 747 -1.40 6.47 -10.35
CA ASN A 747 -1.51 6.51 -11.82
C ASN A 747 -0.24 6.07 -12.57
N SER A 748 0.70 5.34 -11.95
CA SER A 748 1.86 4.78 -12.66
C SER A 748 1.50 3.53 -13.47
N PHE A 749 2.29 3.24 -14.50
CA PHE A 749 2.21 2.00 -15.29
C PHE A 749 3.60 1.43 -15.57
N ASN A 750 3.69 0.11 -15.76
CA ASN A 750 4.94 -0.55 -16.19
C ASN A 750 4.65 -1.58 -17.30
N ILE A 751 5.69 -1.98 -18.04
CA ILE A 751 5.57 -2.93 -19.15
C ILE A 751 6.69 -3.97 -19.10
N ASN A 752 6.30 -5.21 -18.85
CA ASN A 752 7.13 -6.40 -19.08
C ASN A 752 6.67 -7.05 -20.39
N ALA A 753 7.54 -7.15 -21.39
CA ALA A 753 7.19 -7.67 -22.70
C ALA A 753 8.17 -8.76 -23.15
N PHE A 754 7.64 -9.88 -23.60
CA PHE A 754 8.39 -11.01 -24.16
C PHE A 754 9.51 -11.50 -23.24
N GLY A 755 9.29 -11.44 -21.92
CA GLY A 755 10.25 -11.84 -20.89
C GLY A 755 11.31 -10.77 -20.53
N GLU A 756 11.21 -9.56 -21.07
CA GLU A 756 12.10 -8.42 -20.84
C GLU A 756 11.37 -7.26 -20.15
N MET A 757 12.07 -6.47 -19.33
CA MET A 757 11.54 -5.23 -18.73
C MET A 757 11.75 -4.06 -19.69
N LEU A 758 10.68 -3.52 -20.27
CA LEU A 758 10.73 -2.37 -21.18
C LEU A 758 10.54 -1.06 -20.43
N VAL A 759 9.42 -0.93 -19.73
CA VAL A 759 9.08 0.24 -18.92
C VAL A 759 9.11 -0.21 -17.46
N LEU A 760 9.92 0.46 -16.65
CA LEU A 760 10.27 -0.02 -15.32
C LEU A 760 9.82 0.90 -14.20
N ASP A 761 9.66 0.30 -13.03
CA ASP A 761 9.63 1.01 -11.76
C ASP A 761 11.06 1.23 -11.28
N SER A 762 11.51 2.49 -11.16
CA SER A 762 12.94 2.82 -11.22
C SER A 762 13.68 2.89 -9.88
N GLY A 763 14.99 2.66 -9.97
CA GLY A 763 15.92 2.57 -8.85
C GLY A 763 16.08 1.16 -8.32
N TYR A 764 16.79 1.05 -7.20
CA TYR A 764 17.18 -0.22 -6.60
C TYR A 764 16.86 -0.26 -5.10
N TYR A 765 16.05 -1.22 -4.69
CA TYR A 765 15.80 -1.44 -3.28
C TYR A 765 16.98 -2.20 -2.63
N ILE A 766 17.89 -1.46 -1.96
CA ILE A 766 19.02 -2.06 -1.24
C ILE A 766 18.58 -2.51 0.15
N GLY A 767 17.76 -1.71 0.82
CA GLY A 767 17.17 -2.08 2.08
C GLY A 767 16.26 -0.99 2.63
N TYR A 768 15.27 -1.41 3.41
CA TYR A 768 14.41 -0.48 4.10
C TYR A 768 15.24 0.48 4.94
N GLY A 769 15.01 1.78 4.78
CA GLY A 769 15.78 2.78 5.52
C GLY A 769 16.92 3.44 4.74
N ASP A 770 17.32 2.91 3.59
CA ASP A 770 18.48 3.41 2.86
C ASP A 770 18.20 4.76 2.15
N THR A 771 19.28 5.50 1.85
CA THR A 771 19.18 6.84 1.28
C THR A 771 18.60 6.85 -0.13
N HIS A 772 18.92 5.84 -0.95
CA HIS A 772 18.39 5.74 -2.31
C HIS A 772 16.92 5.31 -2.29
N HIS A 773 16.54 4.41 -1.40
CA HIS A 773 15.14 4.04 -1.20
C HIS A 773 14.26 5.25 -0.87
N TYR A 774 14.60 6.05 0.15
CA TYR A 774 13.80 7.24 0.51
C TYR A 774 13.99 8.45 -0.39
N GLY A 775 15.14 8.55 -1.06
CA GLY A 775 15.46 9.67 -1.94
C GLY A 775 15.08 9.46 -3.41
N TRP A 776 14.77 8.23 -3.81
CA TRP A 776 14.44 7.87 -5.18
C TRP A 776 13.29 6.88 -5.26
N THR A 777 13.49 5.61 -4.85
CA THR A 777 12.57 4.53 -5.24
C THR A 777 11.14 4.71 -4.76
N VAL A 778 10.91 5.34 -3.60
CA VAL A 778 9.54 5.55 -3.07
C VAL A 778 8.88 6.84 -3.58
N THR A 779 9.58 7.62 -4.38
CA THR A 779 9.18 8.99 -4.77
C THR A 779 8.63 9.02 -6.19
N THR A 780 7.67 9.89 -6.47
CA THR A 780 6.99 9.99 -7.78
C THR A 780 7.95 10.14 -8.97
N GLN A 781 9.10 10.76 -8.78
CA GLN A 781 10.11 10.94 -9.84
C GLN A 781 10.71 9.61 -10.36
N ALA A 782 10.54 8.51 -9.61
CA ALA A 782 11.01 7.19 -9.97
C ALA A 782 10.00 6.37 -10.78
N HIS A 783 8.79 6.90 -10.99
CA HIS A 783 7.65 6.14 -11.52
C HIS A 783 7.10 6.78 -12.80
N ASN A 784 6.49 5.96 -13.66
CA ASN A 784 5.97 6.36 -14.98
C ASN A 784 4.63 7.10 -14.85
N THR A 785 4.65 8.27 -14.21
CA THR A 785 3.47 9.12 -13.93
C THR A 785 3.80 10.59 -14.22
N ILE A 786 3.13 11.54 -13.57
CA ILE A 786 3.30 12.99 -13.79
C ILE A 786 3.86 13.70 -12.54
N LEU A 787 4.72 14.69 -12.73
CA LEU A 787 5.03 15.72 -11.73
C LEU A 787 4.32 17.04 -12.08
N VAL A 788 4.00 17.83 -11.06
CA VAL A 788 3.39 19.17 -11.22
C VAL A 788 4.35 20.21 -10.65
N ASP A 789 4.88 21.09 -11.49
CA ASP A 789 5.96 22.05 -11.15
C ASP A 789 7.14 21.38 -10.39
N GLY A 790 7.53 20.17 -10.83
CA GLY A 790 8.59 19.38 -10.18
C GLY A 790 8.16 18.64 -8.91
N GLN A 791 6.95 18.87 -8.41
CA GLN A 791 6.43 18.23 -7.20
C GLN A 791 5.73 16.91 -7.51
N GLY A 792 6.02 15.91 -6.68
CA GLY A 792 5.40 14.59 -6.70
C GLY A 792 4.36 14.42 -5.61
N GLN A 793 3.86 13.19 -5.50
CA GLN A 793 3.02 12.71 -4.41
C GLN A 793 3.90 12.46 -3.17
N PRO A 794 3.38 12.67 -1.95
CA PRO A 794 4.13 12.36 -0.74
C PRO A 794 4.28 10.84 -0.59
N SER A 795 5.46 10.41 -0.15
CA SER A 795 5.74 9.00 0.13
C SER A 795 5.34 8.63 1.57
N ARG A 796 5.02 7.35 1.79
CA ARG A 796 4.65 6.81 3.11
C ARG A 796 3.45 7.51 3.72
N ASN A 797 2.48 7.83 2.87
CA ASN A 797 1.28 8.56 3.26
C ASN A 797 0.05 7.83 2.69
N MET A 798 -0.82 7.35 3.58
CA MET A 798 -2.07 6.71 3.18
C MET A 798 -3.16 7.72 2.80
N ASP A 799 -3.06 8.96 3.31
CA ASP A 799 -3.98 10.05 2.96
C ASP A 799 -3.77 10.54 1.52
N ALA A 800 -2.58 10.31 0.95
CA ALA A 800 -2.24 10.60 -0.45
C ALA A 800 -2.57 9.42 -1.38
N TYR A 801 -3.86 9.07 -1.46
CA TYR A 801 -4.33 7.89 -2.19
C TYR A 801 -4.74 8.16 -3.64
N GLY A 802 -4.73 7.09 -4.43
CA GLY A 802 -5.37 7.00 -5.74
C GLY A 802 -6.54 6.01 -5.73
N GLN A 803 -7.20 5.82 -6.85
CA GLN A 803 -8.23 4.78 -6.99
C GLN A 803 -8.50 4.44 -8.45
N ILE A 804 -8.85 3.18 -8.71
CA ILE A 804 -9.43 2.76 -9.99
C ILE A 804 -10.89 3.20 -10.02
N THR A 805 -11.24 4.06 -10.97
CA THR A 805 -12.59 4.67 -11.09
C THR A 805 -13.41 4.09 -12.23
N ALA A 806 -12.80 3.42 -13.19
CA ALA A 806 -13.50 2.65 -14.21
C ALA A 806 -12.62 1.52 -14.73
N PHE A 807 -13.25 0.42 -15.14
CA PHE A 807 -12.58 -0.73 -15.75
C PHE A 807 -13.54 -1.42 -16.72
N PHE A 808 -13.03 -1.81 -17.90
CA PHE A 808 -13.78 -2.55 -18.90
C PHE A 808 -12.87 -3.55 -19.63
N THR A 809 -13.44 -4.70 -19.98
CA THR A 809 -12.78 -5.73 -20.77
C THR A 809 -13.71 -6.20 -21.87
N GLY A 810 -13.25 -6.16 -23.11
CA GLY A 810 -13.99 -6.55 -24.31
C GLY A 810 -13.19 -7.53 -25.17
N ARG A 811 -13.63 -7.75 -26.41
CA ARG A 811 -13.00 -8.73 -27.32
C ARG A 811 -11.62 -8.29 -27.81
N ARG A 812 -11.47 -7.00 -28.13
CA ARG A 812 -10.21 -6.40 -28.63
C ARG A 812 -9.84 -5.09 -27.95
N HIS A 813 -10.65 -4.64 -27.00
CA HIS A 813 -10.50 -3.36 -26.32
C HIS A 813 -10.61 -3.58 -24.82
N HIS A 814 -9.67 -3.02 -24.08
CA HIS A 814 -9.65 -3.05 -22.62
C HIS A 814 -9.35 -1.67 -22.10
N TYR A 815 -10.01 -1.28 -21.02
CA TYR A 815 -9.98 0.09 -20.56
C TYR A 815 -9.91 0.17 -19.05
N THR A 816 -9.16 1.13 -18.55
CA THR A 816 -9.13 1.45 -17.12
C THR A 816 -8.89 2.93 -16.90
N VAL A 817 -9.41 3.46 -15.79
CA VAL A 817 -9.21 4.85 -15.37
C VAL A 817 -8.72 4.88 -13.93
N GLY A 818 -7.59 5.54 -13.68
CA GLY A 818 -7.13 5.85 -12.34
C GLY A 818 -7.30 7.33 -12.02
N SER A 819 -7.74 7.63 -10.80
CA SER A 819 -7.80 8.98 -10.24
C SER A 819 -6.72 9.14 -9.18
N ALA A 820 -5.86 10.15 -9.33
CA ALA A 820 -4.78 10.43 -8.39
C ALA A 820 -4.81 11.86 -7.82
N ALA A 821 -5.91 12.62 -8.00
CA ALA A 821 -5.98 14.01 -7.52
C ALA A 821 -5.63 14.14 -6.02
N THR A 822 -6.20 13.26 -5.19
CA THR A 822 -5.95 13.23 -3.74
C THR A 822 -4.49 12.91 -3.37
N ALA A 823 -3.74 12.26 -4.27
CA ALA A 823 -2.34 11.94 -4.05
C ALA A 823 -1.39 13.14 -4.19
N TYR A 824 -1.86 14.27 -4.75
CA TYR A 824 -1.06 15.48 -4.94
C TYR A 824 -1.45 16.55 -3.92
N ASP A 825 -1.45 16.19 -2.63
CA ASP A 825 -1.87 17.06 -1.53
C ASP A 825 -1.02 18.34 -1.37
N GLN A 826 0.25 18.30 -1.80
CA GLN A 826 1.18 19.43 -1.81
C GLN A 826 1.17 20.24 -3.12
N ALA A 827 0.38 19.85 -4.13
CA ALA A 827 0.30 20.54 -5.41
C ALA A 827 -1.14 21.00 -5.69
N PRO A 828 -1.35 22.04 -6.53
CA PRO A 828 -2.67 22.62 -6.76
C PRO A 828 -3.55 21.77 -7.72
N VAL A 829 -3.51 20.44 -7.61
CA VAL A 829 -4.23 19.51 -8.48
C VAL A 829 -5.67 19.35 -8.03
N GLU A 830 -6.62 19.69 -8.90
CA GLU A 830 -8.06 19.49 -8.65
C GLU A 830 -8.54 18.17 -9.27
N ARG A 831 -7.93 17.77 -10.39
CA ARG A 831 -8.24 16.52 -11.06
C ARG A 831 -6.98 15.94 -11.69
N PHE A 832 -6.77 14.64 -11.51
CA PHE A 832 -5.81 13.86 -12.28
C PHE A 832 -6.41 12.51 -12.63
N LEU A 833 -6.93 12.40 -13.86
CA LEU A 833 -7.42 11.15 -14.43
C LEU A 833 -6.43 10.62 -15.46
N ARG A 834 -5.96 9.39 -15.29
CA ARG A 834 -5.23 8.65 -16.32
C ARG A 834 -6.13 7.58 -16.89
N ARG A 835 -6.43 7.68 -18.18
CA ARG A 835 -7.23 6.72 -18.95
C ARG A 835 -6.31 5.88 -19.80
N VAL A 836 -6.39 4.56 -19.65
CA VAL A 836 -5.60 3.61 -20.43
C VAL A 836 -6.55 2.79 -21.28
N LEU A 837 -6.41 2.88 -22.60
CA LEU A 837 -7.12 2.04 -23.57
C LEU A 837 -6.11 1.12 -24.26
N TRP A 838 -6.24 -0.19 -24.04
CA TRP A 838 -5.52 -1.21 -24.79
C TRP A 838 -6.37 -1.67 -25.96
N VAL A 839 -5.83 -1.53 -27.17
CA VAL A 839 -6.35 -2.11 -28.40
C VAL A 839 -5.45 -3.26 -28.83
N GLU A 840 -6.06 -4.44 -28.97
CA GLU A 840 -5.33 -5.66 -29.28
C GLU A 840 -4.64 -5.65 -30.65
N PRO A 841 -3.44 -6.27 -30.76
CA PRO A 841 -2.82 -7.08 -29.71
C PRO A 841 -1.96 -6.30 -28.72
N ASN A 842 -1.27 -5.21 -29.10
CA ASN A 842 -0.27 -4.56 -28.23
C ASN A 842 -0.19 -3.02 -28.40
N VAL A 843 -1.32 -2.34 -28.62
CA VAL A 843 -1.37 -0.88 -28.73
C VAL A 843 -2.04 -0.28 -27.51
N TYR A 844 -1.32 0.53 -26.74
CA TYR A 844 -1.83 1.16 -25.53
C TYR A 844 -1.90 2.67 -25.73
N LEU A 845 -3.08 3.26 -25.54
CA LEU A 845 -3.27 4.70 -25.51
C LEU A 845 -3.39 5.16 -24.06
N ILE A 846 -2.58 6.13 -23.67
CA ILE A 846 -2.59 6.74 -22.35
C ILE A 846 -3.02 8.19 -22.51
N PHE A 847 -4.17 8.53 -21.94
CA PHE A 847 -4.70 9.87 -21.93
C PHE A 847 -4.75 10.42 -20.50
N ASP A 848 -3.94 11.44 -20.23
CA ASP A 848 -3.90 12.13 -18.95
C ASP A 848 -4.68 13.45 -19.00
N GLN A 849 -5.62 13.60 -18.07
CA GLN A 849 -6.31 14.83 -17.76
C GLN A 849 -5.82 15.33 -16.41
N VAL A 850 -5.00 16.38 -16.40
CA VAL A 850 -4.55 17.05 -15.18
C VAL A 850 -5.09 18.48 -15.17
N ASP A 851 -6.01 18.76 -14.26
CA ASP A 851 -6.57 20.09 -14.05
C ASP A 851 -6.04 20.65 -12.72
N THR A 852 -5.51 21.88 -12.74
CA THR A 852 -4.92 22.57 -11.58
C THR A 852 -5.62 23.89 -11.31
N SER A 853 -5.72 24.28 -10.04
CA SER A 853 -6.39 25.53 -9.62
C SER A 853 -5.63 26.80 -10.03
N VAL A 854 -4.33 26.67 -10.33
CA VAL A 854 -3.46 27.74 -10.83
C VAL A 854 -2.65 27.25 -12.04
N PRO A 855 -2.15 28.15 -12.93
CA PRO A 855 -1.28 27.75 -14.03
C PRO A 855 0.02 27.10 -13.56
N THR A 856 0.26 25.85 -13.97
CA THR A 856 1.45 25.05 -13.62
C THR A 856 2.09 24.45 -14.86
N HIS A 857 3.32 23.96 -14.76
CA HIS A 857 3.85 22.96 -15.68
C HIS A 857 3.53 21.56 -15.18
N THR A 858 3.30 20.64 -16.12
CA THR A 858 3.34 19.19 -15.89
C THR A 858 4.55 18.57 -16.56
N GLN A 859 5.08 17.50 -15.97
CA GLN A 859 6.18 16.70 -16.48
C GLN A 859 5.75 15.23 -16.56
N TRP A 860 5.68 14.67 -17.76
CA TRP A 860 5.35 13.27 -18.00
C TRP A 860 6.64 12.42 -17.98
N LEU A 861 6.65 11.36 -17.18
CA LEU A 861 7.83 10.55 -16.90
C LEU A 861 7.76 9.16 -17.54
N LEU A 862 8.92 8.66 -17.99
CA LEU A 862 9.09 7.29 -18.45
C LEU A 862 10.49 6.76 -18.10
N HIS A 863 10.59 5.54 -17.61
CA HIS A 863 11.84 4.93 -17.19
C HIS A 863 12.13 3.64 -17.95
N SER A 864 13.41 3.43 -18.28
CA SER A 864 13.91 2.28 -19.03
C SER A 864 15.29 1.86 -18.54
N LEU A 865 15.58 0.57 -18.65
CA LEU A 865 16.89 0.02 -18.30
C LEU A 865 17.95 0.44 -19.31
N GLU A 866 17.54 0.61 -20.56
CA GLU A 866 18.40 0.96 -21.68
C GLU A 866 18.14 2.41 -22.08
N LYS A 867 19.16 3.07 -22.64
CA LYS A 867 19.03 4.43 -23.14
C LYS A 867 17.92 4.51 -24.19
N MET A 868 17.03 5.48 -24.04
CA MET A 868 15.95 5.71 -25.01
C MET A 868 16.51 6.38 -26.26
N ASP A 869 16.05 5.97 -27.44
CA ASP A 869 16.25 6.73 -28.68
C ASP A 869 15.09 7.72 -28.83
N ILE A 870 15.39 9.01 -28.71
CA ILE A 870 14.39 10.09 -28.64
C ILE A 870 14.52 10.95 -29.89
N ASP A 871 13.44 11.04 -30.67
CA ASP A 871 13.24 12.07 -31.67
C ASP A 871 12.39 13.19 -31.04
N PRO A 872 12.99 14.30 -30.57
CA PRO A 872 12.25 15.36 -29.90
C PRO A 872 11.37 16.18 -30.84
N GLU A 873 11.68 16.20 -32.15
CA GLU A 873 10.92 16.96 -33.15
C GLU A 873 9.63 16.23 -33.52
N GLN A 874 9.74 14.92 -33.78
CA GLN A 874 8.58 14.05 -34.06
C GLN A 874 7.95 13.47 -32.79
N ARG A 875 8.55 13.71 -31.62
CA ARG A 875 8.11 13.25 -30.30
C ARG A 875 7.93 11.73 -30.20
N TRP A 876 8.84 10.99 -30.85
CA TRP A 876 8.95 9.53 -30.74
C TRP A 876 10.01 9.15 -29.72
N ILE A 877 9.71 8.14 -28.91
CA ILE A 877 10.58 7.58 -27.88
C ILE A 877 10.64 6.08 -28.12
N LYS A 878 11.84 5.54 -28.37
CA LYS A 878 12.05 4.12 -28.61
C LYS A 878 12.85 3.49 -27.47
N VAL A 879 12.31 2.42 -26.90
CA VAL A 879 12.98 1.58 -25.89
C VAL A 879 13.20 0.21 -26.50
N ASN A 880 14.43 -0.30 -26.45
CA ASN A 880 14.78 -1.60 -27.01
C ASN A 880 15.51 -2.43 -25.94
N LYS A 881 14.99 -3.61 -25.63
CA LYS A 881 15.62 -4.55 -24.69
C LYS A 881 15.48 -5.98 -25.21
N GLY A 882 16.61 -6.59 -25.58
CA GLY A 882 16.61 -7.95 -26.12
C GLY A 882 15.70 -8.05 -27.36
N GLN A 883 14.70 -8.93 -27.29
CA GLN A 883 13.68 -9.13 -28.33
C GLN A 883 12.45 -8.23 -28.19
N ALA A 884 12.41 -7.38 -27.18
CA ALA A 884 11.27 -6.53 -26.88
C ALA A 884 11.54 -5.09 -27.32
N HIS A 885 10.57 -4.48 -27.99
CA HIS A 885 10.67 -3.14 -28.53
C HIS A 885 9.42 -2.34 -28.17
N LEU A 886 9.59 -1.11 -27.72
CA LEU A 886 8.53 -0.12 -27.53
C LEU A 886 8.82 1.09 -28.41
N SER A 887 7.84 1.47 -29.23
CA SER A 887 7.77 2.77 -29.88
C SER A 887 6.63 3.57 -29.24
N ALA A 888 6.97 4.62 -28.49
CA ALA A 888 6.00 5.52 -27.87
C ALA A 888 5.95 6.87 -28.60
N HIS A 889 4.75 7.30 -28.99
CA HIS A 889 4.52 8.60 -29.62
C HIS A 889 3.77 9.51 -28.66
N LEU A 890 4.42 10.58 -28.21
CA LEU A 890 3.83 11.57 -27.32
C LEU A 890 3.11 12.65 -28.15
N ALA A 891 1.93 12.30 -28.65
CA ALA A 891 1.21 13.05 -29.66
C ALA A 891 0.66 14.41 -29.16
N TYR A 892 0.26 14.48 -27.89
CA TYR A 892 -0.14 15.71 -27.21
C TYR A 892 0.57 15.83 -25.84
N PRO A 893 0.98 17.06 -25.44
CA PRO A 893 0.99 18.28 -26.23
C PRO A 893 1.94 18.18 -27.43
N THR A 894 1.70 18.99 -28.46
CA THR A 894 2.42 18.91 -29.74
C THR A 894 3.81 19.55 -29.69
N ALA A 895 4.16 20.18 -28.57
CA ALA A 895 5.40 20.90 -28.31
C ALA A 895 5.78 20.74 -26.83
N GLY A 896 6.94 21.28 -26.43
CA GLY A 896 7.51 21.16 -25.09
C GLY A 896 8.78 20.33 -25.09
N HIS A 897 9.61 20.51 -24.06
CA HIS A 897 10.92 19.86 -23.97
C HIS A 897 10.80 18.37 -23.65
N ILE A 898 11.58 17.53 -24.33
CA ILE A 898 11.75 16.10 -23.99
C ILE A 898 13.25 15.85 -23.81
N GLY A 899 13.62 15.32 -22.65
CA GLY A 899 14.99 14.98 -22.32
C GLY A 899 15.07 13.67 -21.54
N GLN A 900 16.28 13.14 -21.39
CA GLN A 900 16.53 12.01 -20.51
C GLN A 900 17.86 12.16 -19.77
N THR A 901 17.97 11.51 -18.63
CA THR A 901 19.19 11.40 -17.84
C THR A 901 19.39 9.95 -17.38
N SER A 902 20.64 9.55 -17.13
CA SER A 902 20.94 8.29 -16.47
C SER A 902 21.18 8.43 -14.96
N ALA A 903 21.16 9.67 -14.45
CA ALA A 903 21.43 9.97 -13.06
C ALA A 903 20.16 9.85 -12.22
N PHE A 904 20.27 9.13 -11.11
CA PHE A 904 19.32 9.19 -10.00
C PHE A 904 19.50 10.51 -9.23
N ALA A 905 18.42 11.06 -8.69
CA ALA A 905 18.50 12.23 -7.79
C ALA A 905 19.29 11.92 -6.51
N VAL A 906 19.21 10.67 -6.05
CA VAL A 906 20.06 10.13 -4.97
C VAL A 906 20.79 8.90 -5.49
N PRO A 907 22.13 8.85 -5.48
CA PRO A 907 22.87 7.72 -6.02
C PRO A 907 22.64 6.46 -5.19
N VAL A 908 22.83 5.31 -5.82
CA VAL A 908 22.77 3.99 -5.19
C VAL A 908 23.99 3.84 -4.25
N PRO A 909 23.82 3.56 -2.95
CA PRO A 909 24.92 3.29 -2.04
C PRO A 909 25.92 2.22 -2.55
N VAL A 910 27.22 2.53 -2.46
CA VAL A 910 28.32 1.72 -3.02
C VAL A 910 28.55 0.38 -2.29
N ALA A 911 28.04 0.23 -1.07
CA ALA A 911 28.16 -1.00 -0.28
C ALA A 911 26.77 -1.54 0.08
N PRO A 912 26.35 -2.70 -0.48
CA PRO A 912 25.12 -3.33 -0.03
C PRO A 912 25.25 -3.72 1.44
N VAL A 913 24.21 -3.45 2.24
CA VAL A 913 24.12 -3.88 3.64
C VAL A 913 24.12 -5.42 3.75
N SER A 914 23.83 -6.14 2.66
CA SER A 914 23.81 -7.61 2.60
C SER A 914 24.39 -8.17 1.29
N GLY A 915 25.67 -8.57 1.34
CA GLY A 915 26.23 -9.80 0.77
C GLY A 915 26.21 -10.12 -0.74
N THR A 916 25.32 -9.56 -1.56
CA THR A 916 25.28 -9.86 -3.01
C THR A 916 25.79 -8.67 -3.81
N ALA A 917 26.82 -8.90 -4.63
CA ALA A 917 27.22 -7.98 -5.68
C ALA A 917 26.10 -7.90 -6.73
N ALA A 918 25.10 -7.06 -6.49
CA ALA A 918 24.10 -6.74 -7.48
C ALA A 918 24.68 -5.75 -8.49
N ASP A 919 24.37 -5.97 -9.76
CA ASP A 919 24.68 -5.04 -10.84
C ASP A 919 23.73 -3.84 -10.75
N TYR A 920 24.15 -2.82 -9.99
CA TYR A 920 23.43 -1.55 -9.87
C TYR A 920 23.78 -0.62 -11.04
N ARG A 921 23.54 -1.09 -12.26
CA ARG A 921 23.78 -0.27 -13.46
C ARG A 921 22.87 0.96 -13.48
N ASP A 922 23.35 2.04 -14.06
CA ASP A 922 22.52 3.22 -14.29
C ASP A 922 21.26 2.84 -15.08
N GLN A 923 20.15 3.48 -14.75
CA GLN A 923 18.87 3.38 -15.45
C GLN A 923 18.62 4.72 -16.16
N TRP A 924 17.71 4.75 -17.13
CA TRP A 924 17.41 5.95 -17.92
C TRP A 924 16.03 6.49 -17.57
N HIS A 925 15.97 7.80 -17.36
CA HIS A 925 14.79 8.52 -16.88
C HIS A 925 14.48 9.65 -17.86
N LEU A 926 13.36 9.54 -18.56
CA LEU A 926 12.85 10.54 -19.49
C LEU A 926 11.88 11.47 -18.77
N THR A 927 11.99 12.75 -19.11
CA THR A 927 11.08 13.81 -18.68
C THR A 927 10.60 14.58 -19.91
N ALA A 928 9.29 14.57 -20.14
CA ALA A 928 8.64 15.43 -21.12
C ALA A 928 7.87 16.54 -20.40
N GLN A 929 8.28 17.79 -20.57
CA GLN A 929 7.65 18.94 -19.91
C GLN A 929 6.64 19.62 -20.84
N SER A 930 5.49 19.99 -20.29
CA SER A 930 4.48 20.85 -20.95
C SER A 930 5.12 22.14 -21.50
N PRO A 931 4.68 22.64 -22.67
CA PRO A 931 5.31 23.77 -23.35
C PRO A 931 5.17 25.10 -22.57
N GLU A 932 4.06 25.29 -21.88
CA GLU A 932 3.74 26.49 -21.13
C GLU A 932 2.97 26.14 -19.86
N LYS A 933 2.87 27.10 -18.93
CA LYS A 933 2.03 26.94 -17.75
C LYS A 933 0.56 26.99 -18.15
N SER A 934 -0.23 26.05 -17.65
CA SER A 934 -1.68 25.95 -17.90
C SER A 934 -2.40 25.45 -16.66
N THR A 935 -3.71 25.73 -16.55
CA THR A 935 -4.61 25.11 -15.57
C THR A 935 -5.20 23.80 -16.07
N ALA A 936 -5.07 23.50 -17.36
CA ALA A 936 -5.58 22.28 -17.98
C ALA A 936 -4.50 21.67 -18.87
N HIS A 937 -3.98 20.52 -18.46
CA HIS A 937 -2.97 19.75 -19.19
C HIS A 937 -3.60 18.47 -19.75
N ARG A 938 -3.31 18.19 -21.03
CA ARG A 938 -3.80 17.01 -21.75
C ARG A 938 -2.63 16.32 -22.42
N TRP A 939 -2.28 15.15 -21.89
CA TRP A 939 -1.28 14.29 -22.50
C TRP A 939 -1.97 13.14 -23.21
N LEU A 940 -1.55 12.83 -24.43
CA LEU A 940 -2.01 11.66 -25.16
C LEU A 940 -0.80 10.96 -25.76
N ALA A 941 -0.49 9.78 -25.25
CA ALA A 941 0.59 8.93 -25.71
C ALA A 941 0.04 7.65 -26.35
N ALA A 942 0.63 7.21 -27.45
CA ALA A 942 0.40 5.89 -28.04
C ALA A 942 1.66 5.03 -27.91
N LEU A 943 1.52 3.84 -27.34
CA LEU A 943 2.59 2.91 -27.05
C LEU A 943 2.38 1.65 -27.89
N PHE A 944 3.32 1.37 -28.79
CA PHE A 944 3.32 0.19 -29.66
C PHE A 944 4.41 -0.78 -29.20
N VAL A 945 4.02 -2.00 -28.80
CA VAL A 945 4.95 -3.01 -28.29
C VAL A 945 5.10 -4.15 -29.29
N ASP A 946 6.32 -4.32 -29.80
CA ASP A 946 6.68 -5.29 -30.84
C ASP A 946 7.73 -6.29 -30.36
N LYS A 947 7.69 -7.49 -30.95
CA LYS A 947 8.68 -8.56 -30.74
C LYS A 947 9.61 -8.66 -31.93
N ASP A 948 10.91 -8.86 -31.66
CA ASP A 948 12.02 -9.10 -32.61
C ASP A 948 12.35 -7.96 -33.59
N THR A 949 11.34 -7.27 -34.13
CA THR A 949 11.53 -6.18 -35.10
C THR A 949 10.77 -4.94 -34.64
N PRO A 950 11.48 -3.85 -34.25
CA PRO A 950 10.83 -2.61 -33.86
C PRO A 950 10.02 -2.05 -35.04
N GLN A 951 8.75 -1.73 -34.82
CA GLN A 951 7.94 -1.00 -35.79
C GLN A 951 7.78 0.45 -35.35
N THR A 952 7.66 1.36 -36.31
CA THR A 952 7.20 2.73 -36.05
C THR A 952 5.98 2.96 -36.95
N PRO A 953 4.76 2.70 -36.44
CA PRO A 953 3.55 2.78 -37.24
C PRO A 953 3.25 4.22 -37.65
N SER A 954 2.48 4.37 -38.72
CA SER A 954 1.90 5.65 -39.08
C SER A 954 0.87 6.05 -38.04
N VAL A 955 1.00 7.25 -37.46
CA VAL A 955 0.06 7.79 -36.48
C VAL A 955 -0.33 9.21 -36.89
N ALA A 956 -1.62 9.43 -37.11
CA ALA A 956 -2.21 10.73 -37.38
C ALA A 956 -2.97 11.25 -36.15
N ARG A 957 -2.81 12.53 -35.85
CA ARG A 957 -3.61 13.19 -34.80
C ARG A 957 -5.01 13.47 -35.31
N LEU A 958 -6.00 13.10 -34.51
CA LEU A 958 -7.38 13.51 -34.66
C LEU A 958 -7.72 14.52 -33.56
N ALA A 959 -8.65 15.43 -33.84
CA ALA A 959 -9.18 16.36 -32.85
C ALA A 959 -10.53 16.91 -33.32
N GLY A 960 -11.36 17.29 -32.35
CA GLY A 960 -12.58 18.04 -32.60
C GLY A 960 -12.94 18.91 -31.39
N ALA A 961 -14.13 19.50 -31.39
CA ALA A 961 -14.56 20.35 -30.28
C ALA A 961 -14.64 19.54 -28.97
N GLY A 962 -13.72 19.80 -28.05
CA GLY A 962 -13.70 19.16 -26.73
C GLY A 962 -13.15 17.73 -26.68
N TRP A 963 -12.42 17.26 -27.69
CA TRP A 963 -11.77 15.94 -27.67
C TRP A 963 -10.47 15.86 -28.47
N TYR A 964 -9.62 14.92 -28.07
CA TYR A 964 -8.36 14.57 -28.73
C TYR A 964 -8.38 13.11 -29.15
N GLY A 965 -7.77 12.77 -30.27
CA GLY A 965 -7.70 11.38 -30.71
C GLY A 965 -6.49 11.09 -31.57
N LEU A 966 -6.34 9.82 -31.89
CA LEU A 966 -5.30 9.29 -32.77
C LEU A 966 -5.93 8.32 -33.75
N GLU A 967 -5.41 8.31 -34.97
CA GLU A 967 -5.58 7.23 -35.93
C GLU A 967 -4.21 6.61 -36.17
N TRP A 968 -4.14 5.28 -36.25
CA TRP A 968 -2.90 4.58 -36.50
C TRP A 968 -3.10 3.37 -37.41
N GLU A 969 -2.00 2.95 -38.05
CA GLU A 969 -1.96 1.77 -38.91
C GLU A 969 -0.80 0.87 -38.51
N THR A 970 -1.14 -0.38 -38.19
CA THR A 970 -0.18 -1.47 -37.97
C THR A 970 -0.28 -2.49 -39.10
N ALA A 971 0.62 -3.46 -39.13
CA ALA A 971 0.51 -4.59 -40.07
C ALA A 971 -0.81 -5.40 -39.91
N GLN A 972 -1.49 -5.29 -38.77
CA GLN A 972 -2.66 -6.11 -38.43
C GLN A 972 -3.99 -5.37 -38.62
N HIS A 973 -4.00 -4.06 -38.35
CA HIS A 973 -5.22 -3.26 -38.36
C HIS A 973 -4.94 -1.77 -38.50
N ARG A 974 -5.94 -1.05 -39.03
CA ARG A 974 -6.05 0.40 -38.98
C ARG A 974 -7.09 0.77 -37.94
N ALA A 975 -6.73 1.58 -36.96
CA ALA A 975 -7.62 1.91 -35.86
C ALA A 975 -7.59 3.40 -35.51
N ALA A 976 -8.62 3.85 -34.82
CA ALA A 976 -8.74 5.20 -34.30
C ALA A 976 -9.34 5.18 -32.89
N ALA A 977 -8.95 6.14 -32.07
CA ALA A 977 -9.57 6.38 -30.77
C ALA A 977 -9.61 7.86 -30.45
N GLY A 978 -10.64 8.28 -29.72
CA GLY A 978 -10.87 9.64 -29.26
C GLY A 978 -11.22 9.65 -27.78
N PHE A 979 -10.77 10.69 -27.08
CA PHE A 979 -10.95 10.91 -25.65
C PHE A 979 -11.50 12.31 -25.42
N SER A 980 -12.54 12.42 -24.60
CA SER A 980 -13.09 13.68 -24.16
C SER A 980 -12.04 14.44 -23.36
N SER A 981 -11.86 15.73 -23.68
CA SER A 981 -10.93 16.58 -22.95
C SER A 981 -11.41 16.88 -21.53
N ALA A 982 -12.72 16.89 -21.30
CA ALA A 982 -13.29 17.25 -20.00
C ALA A 982 -13.62 16.03 -19.12
N GLY A 983 -13.58 14.82 -19.67
CA GLY A 983 -14.09 13.63 -18.99
C GLY A 983 -15.61 13.63 -18.90
N THR A 984 -16.29 14.20 -19.89
CA THR A 984 -17.74 14.16 -20.05
C THR A 984 -18.09 13.85 -21.51
N PRO A 985 -19.25 13.21 -21.81
CA PRO A 985 -19.49 12.71 -23.16
C PRO A 985 -19.61 13.84 -24.19
N VAL A 986 -18.81 13.79 -25.24
CA VAL A 986 -18.80 14.74 -26.37
C VAL A 986 -19.02 14.02 -27.69
N THR A 987 -19.53 14.73 -28.70
CA THR A 987 -19.70 14.14 -30.04
C THR A 987 -18.34 13.97 -30.71
N MET A 988 -17.95 12.72 -30.95
CA MET A 988 -16.73 12.34 -31.64
C MET A 988 -17.09 11.68 -32.97
N THR A 989 -16.34 12.02 -34.01
CA THR A 989 -16.40 11.34 -35.31
C THR A 989 -15.05 10.71 -35.57
N LEU A 990 -15.01 9.37 -35.58
CA LEU A 990 -13.83 8.59 -35.92
C LEU A 990 -14.15 7.77 -37.17
N LYS A 991 -13.37 7.98 -38.24
CA LYS A 991 -13.65 7.41 -39.56
C LYS A 991 -15.08 7.74 -40.00
N ASN A 992 -15.94 6.74 -40.21
CA ASN A 992 -17.34 6.88 -40.61
C ASN A 992 -18.33 6.77 -39.44
N ILE A 993 -17.85 6.67 -38.20
CA ILE A 993 -18.68 6.48 -37.00
C ILE A 993 -18.73 7.79 -36.23
N THR A 994 -19.94 8.27 -35.93
CA THR A 994 -20.16 9.42 -35.04
C THR A 994 -20.94 8.96 -33.81
N ALA A 995 -20.42 9.25 -32.61
CA ALA A 995 -21.09 8.93 -31.36
C ALA A 995 -20.80 10.01 -30.30
N LYS A 996 -21.73 10.19 -29.36
CA LYS A 996 -21.49 11.00 -28.17
C LYS A 996 -20.90 10.11 -27.08
N ALA A 997 -19.64 10.30 -26.70
CA ALA A 997 -18.91 9.41 -25.81
C ALA A 997 -17.83 10.16 -25.01
N GLU A 998 -17.37 9.58 -23.91
CA GLU A 998 -16.14 10.01 -23.24
C GLU A 998 -14.91 9.38 -23.87
N VAL A 999 -15.02 8.14 -24.31
CA VAL A 999 -14.04 7.46 -25.14
C VAL A 999 -14.75 6.75 -26.29
N LEU A 1000 -14.27 6.96 -27.51
CA LEU A 1000 -14.72 6.24 -28.71
C LEU A 1000 -13.51 5.55 -29.33
N SER A 1001 -13.62 4.27 -29.70
CA SER A 1001 -12.58 3.57 -30.44
C SER A 1001 -13.15 2.74 -31.58
N VAL A 1002 -12.45 2.72 -32.71
CA VAL A 1002 -12.86 2.06 -33.96
C VAL A 1002 -11.66 1.30 -34.51
N VAL A 1003 -11.84 0.02 -34.86
CA VAL A 1003 -10.78 -0.82 -35.45
C VAL A 1003 -11.26 -1.45 -36.74
N GLU A 1004 -10.45 -1.34 -37.80
CA GLU A 1004 -10.64 -2.02 -39.10
C GLU A 1004 -9.48 -2.99 -39.33
N THR A 1005 -9.77 -4.26 -39.64
CA THR A 1005 -8.71 -5.25 -39.95
C THR A 1005 -8.20 -5.12 -41.39
N ALA A 1006 -6.88 -5.15 -41.58
CA ALA A 1006 -6.28 -5.08 -42.91
C ALA A 1006 -6.39 -6.43 -43.65
N GLY A 1007 -6.86 -6.43 -44.90
CA GLY A 1007 -6.73 -7.59 -45.81
C GLY A 1007 -8.00 -8.33 -46.25
N ALA A 1008 -9.22 -7.82 -46.02
CA ALA A 1008 -10.40 -8.38 -46.69
C ALA A 1008 -10.45 -7.89 -48.15
N ALA A 1009 -9.69 -8.54 -49.04
CA ALA A 1009 -10.05 -8.54 -50.45
C ALA A 1009 -11.50 -9.05 -50.56
N ALA A 1010 -12.32 -8.41 -51.38
CA ALA A 1010 -13.64 -8.90 -51.75
C ALA A 1010 -13.49 -10.25 -52.49
N GLY A 1011 -13.31 -11.32 -51.73
CA GLY A 1011 -13.17 -12.68 -52.18
C GLY A 1011 -14.17 -13.51 -51.39
N THR A 1012 -15.06 -14.17 -52.12
CA THR A 1012 -16.04 -15.13 -51.60
C THR A 1012 -15.32 -16.26 -50.88
N ASP A 1013 -15.13 -16.12 -49.57
CA ASP A 1013 -14.85 -17.24 -48.69
C ASP A 1013 -16.21 -17.79 -48.21
N THR A 1014 -16.58 -18.95 -48.74
CA THR A 1014 -17.78 -19.71 -48.35
C THR A 1014 -17.47 -20.71 -47.23
N GLY A 1015 -16.45 -20.46 -46.41
CA GLY A 1015 -16.23 -21.16 -45.15
C GLY A 1015 -17.24 -20.70 -44.10
N THR A 1016 -18.27 -21.50 -43.84
CA THR A 1016 -19.23 -21.29 -42.76
C THR A 1016 -18.55 -21.39 -41.39
N ASP A 1017 -18.17 -20.26 -40.83
CA ASP A 1017 -17.90 -20.09 -39.41
C ASP A 1017 -19.11 -19.40 -38.77
N THR A 1018 -19.73 -20.07 -37.80
CA THR A 1018 -21.09 -19.75 -37.29
C THR A 1018 -21.04 -18.85 -36.06
N GLY A 1019 -20.30 -17.74 -36.16
CA GLY A 1019 -20.44 -16.60 -35.26
C GLY A 1019 -21.61 -15.74 -35.73
N THR A 1020 -22.80 -15.94 -35.17
CA THR A 1020 -24.04 -15.25 -35.58
C THR A 1020 -24.00 -13.77 -35.20
N GLY A 1021 -23.43 -12.96 -36.08
CA GLY A 1021 -23.82 -11.56 -36.25
C GLY A 1021 -24.87 -11.49 -37.35
N THR A 1022 -26.09 -11.07 -37.01
CA THR A 1022 -27.11 -10.72 -38.01
C THR A 1022 -27.06 -9.21 -38.24
N VAL A 1023 -26.72 -8.84 -39.47
CA VAL A 1023 -26.87 -7.49 -40.03
C VAL A 1023 -27.91 -7.58 -41.16
N ALA A 1024 -29.01 -6.83 -41.04
CA ALA A 1024 -29.82 -6.28 -42.15
C ALA A 1024 -30.85 -5.30 -41.53
N GLY A 1025 -31.22 -4.16 -42.11
CA GLY A 1025 -30.97 -3.66 -43.45
C GLY A 1025 -31.06 -2.13 -43.54
N THR A 1026 -30.56 -1.64 -44.66
CA THR A 1026 -30.57 -0.28 -45.18
C THR A 1026 -31.98 0.27 -45.37
N ASP A 1027 -32.22 1.55 -45.05
CA ASP A 1027 -33.14 2.34 -45.87
C ASP A 1027 -32.64 3.76 -46.11
N THR A 1028 -32.69 4.13 -47.38
CA THR A 1028 -32.35 5.43 -47.95
C THR A 1028 -33.63 6.25 -48.02
N GLY A 1029 -33.79 7.25 -47.16
CA GLY A 1029 -34.96 8.11 -47.19
C GLY A 1029 -34.71 9.45 -46.52
N THR A 1030 -34.72 10.52 -47.33
CA THR A 1030 -34.84 11.89 -46.87
C THR A 1030 -36.19 12.08 -46.15
N ASP A 1031 -36.20 12.38 -44.85
CA ASP A 1031 -37.30 13.18 -44.30
C ASP A 1031 -36.94 13.90 -42.99
N THR A 1032 -37.49 15.10 -42.87
CA THR A 1032 -37.30 16.06 -41.79
C THR A 1032 -38.14 15.72 -40.57
N GLY A 1033 -37.57 15.63 -39.36
CA GLY A 1033 -38.38 15.50 -38.15
C GLY A 1033 -37.59 15.26 -36.86
N THR A 1034 -37.71 16.18 -35.92
CA THR A 1034 -37.12 16.21 -34.58
C THR A 1034 -37.57 15.06 -33.66
N ALA A 1035 -36.64 14.32 -33.06
CA ALA A 1035 -36.74 13.77 -31.70
C ALA A 1035 -35.34 13.32 -31.21
N ALA A 1036 -34.92 13.83 -30.06
CA ALA A 1036 -33.64 13.52 -29.44
C ALA A 1036 -33.66 12.12 -28.81
N ALA A 1037 -32.93 11.17 -29.41
CA ALA A 1037 -32.63 9.89 -28.79
C ALA A 1037 -31.29 10.00 -28.04
N THR A 1038 -31.32 9.92 -26.72
CA THR A 1038 -30.14 9.66 -25.87
C THR A 1038 -29.85 8.16 -25.91
N PRO A 1039 -28.70 7.70 -26.44
CA PRO A 1039 -28.38 6.27 -26.42
C PRO A 1039 -27.67 5.91 -25.11
N SER A 1040 -28.21 4.91 -24.42
CA SER A 1040 -27.69 4.23 -23.24
C SER A 1040 -26.33 3.56 -23.49
N ALA A 1041 -25.62 3.30 -22.41
CA ALA A 1041 -24.21 2.95 -22.32
C ALA A 1041 -23.86 1.63 -23.05
N TRP A 1042 -22.74 1.64 -23.79
CA TRP A 1042 -22.13 0.49 -24.48
C TRP A 1042 -22.88 -0.03 -25.72
N SER A 1043 -22.42 0.38 -26.90
CA SER A 1043 -22.91 -0.13 -28.18
C SER A 1043 -21.73 -0.58 -29.04
N VAL A 1044 -21.63 -1.90 -29.27
CA VAL A 1044 -20.73 -2.49 -30.26
C VAL A 1044 -21.49 -2.56 -31.58
N PHE A 1045 -21.02 -1.83 -32.59
CA PHE A 1045 -21.53 -1.96 -33.95
C PHE A 1045 -20.54 -2.81 -34.74
N ALA A 1046 -20.94 -4.03 -35.11
CA ALA A 1046 -20.24 -4.82 -36.09
C ALA A 1046 -20.94 -4.66 -37.44
N ALA A 1047 -20.22 -4.13 -38.43
CA ALA A 1047 -20.61 -4.19 -39.83
C ALA A 1047 -19.39 -4.63 -40.64
N GLY A 1048 -19.28 -5.92 -40.94
CA GLY A 1048 -18.13 -6.49 -41.66
C GLY A 1048 -16.83 -6.43 -40.84
N SER A 1049 -15.76 -5.88 -41.42
CA SER A 1049 -14.39 -5.84 -40.83
C SER A 1049 -14.15 -4.73 -39.80
N THR A 1050 -15.20 -4.05 -39.32
CA THR A 1050 -15.11 -2.87 -38.47
C THR A 1050 -15.76 -3.11 -37.10
N GLU A 1051 -15.00 -2.89 -36.03
CA GLU A 1051 -15.48 -2.92 -34.64
C GLU A 1051 -15.51 -1.50 -34.04
N VAL A 1052 -16.54 -1.17 -33.28
CA VAL A 1052 -16.74 0.14 -32.62
C VAL A 1052 -17.01 -0.05 -31.13
N TYR A 1053 -16.37 0.74 -30.27
CA TYR A 1053 -16.59 0.74 -28.82
C TYR A 1053 -16.84 2.16 -28.31
N ARG A 1054 -17.92 2.34 -27.54
CA ARG A 1054 -18.27 3.57 -26.83
C ARG A 1054 -18.18 3.33 -25.33
N LEU A 1055 -17.36 4.10 -24.62
CA LEU A 1055 -17.19 4.04 -23.16
C LEU A 1055 -17.54 5.38 -22.50
N ASP A 1056 -18.26 5.32 -21.38
CA ASP A 1056 -18.56 6.45 -20.49
C ASP A 1056 -17.94 6.14 -19.10
N ASP A 1057 -17.14 7.05 -18.52
CA ASP A 1057 -16.32 6.81 -17.31
C ASP A 1057 -17.16 6.62 -16.02
N SER A 1058 -18.47 6.87 -16.09
CA SER A 1058 -19.39 6.78 -14.95
C SER A 1058 -19.69 5.34 -14.46
N THR A 1059 -19.15 4.30 -15.10
CA THR A 1059 -19.45 2.91 -14.76
C THR A 1059 -18.34 2.24 -13.94
N PHE A 1060 -18.20 2.64 -12.68
CA PHE A 1060 -17.73 1.71 -11.64
C PHE A 1060 -18.94 0.92 -11.13
N LYS A 1061 -19.31 -0.16 -11.82
CA LYS A 1061 -20.13 -1.23 -11.23
C LYS A 1061 -19.34 -2.51 -11.42
N SER A 1062 -18.84 -3.03 -10.31
CA SER A 1062 -18.03 -4.24 -10.20
C SER A 1062 -18.53 -5.35 -11.14
N ARG A 1063 -17.67 -5.77 -12.07
CA ARG A 1063 -17.65 -7.17 -12.53
C ARG A 1063 -16.28 -7.73 -12.25
N SER A 1064 -16.07 -8.07 -10.98
CA SER A 1064 -15.10 -9.09 -10.61
C SER A 1064 -15.59 -9.74 -9.32
N HIS A 1065 -16.34 -10.84 -9.47
CA HIS A 1065 -16.09 -12.08 -8.73
C HIS A 1065 -16.93 -13.26 -9.24
N GLY A 1066 -16.23 -14.39 -9.40
CA GLY A 1066 -16.73 -15.70 -9.00
C GLY A 1066 -17.51 -16.53 -10.01
N ASP A 1067 -16.79 -17.43 -10.66
CA ASP A 1067 -17.21 -18.78 -11.09
C ASP A 1067 -18.19 -19.01 -12.26
N GLN A 1068 -17.92 -20.16 -12.88
CA GLN A 1068 -18.65 -20.80 -13.97
C GLN A 1068 -20.15 -20.82 -13.70
N GLY A 1069 -20.95 -20.58 -14.74
CA GLY A 1069 -22.40 -20.53 -14.68
C GLY A 1069 -23.03 -21.70 -13.93
N THR A 1070 -23.81 -21.38 -12.90
CA THR A 1070 -24.94 -22.19 -12.42
C THR A 1070 -26.20 -21.32 -12.61
N PRO A 1071 -27.38 -21.87 -12.98
CA PRO A 1071 -28.56 -21.09 -13.38
C PRO A 1071 -29.05 -20.12 -12.29
N GLY A 1072 -29.36 -18.87 -12.67
CA GLY A 1072 -29.90 -17.84 -11.78
C GLY A 1072 -29.03 -16.58 -11.63
N THR A 1073 -28.66 -15.95 -12.76
CA THR A 1073 -27.86 -14.72 -12.74
C THR A 1073 -28.73 -13.51 -12.35
N ARG A 1074 -28.39 -12.81 -11.26
CA ARG A 1074 -29.06 -11.56 -10.84
C ARG A 1074 -28.26 -10.33 -11.31
N ILE A 1075 -28.92 -9.36 -11.94
CA ILE A 1075 -28.32 -8.10 -12.40
C ILE A 1075 -28.99 -6.95 -11.65
N PHE A 1076 -28.21 -6.10 -10.96
CA PHE A 1076 -28.74 -4.95 -10.22
C PHE A 1076 -28.22 -3.62 -10.77
N PHE A 1077 -29.11 -2.65 -10.96
CA PHE A 1077 -28.78 -1.28 -11.37
C PHE A 1077 -29.24 -0.28 -10.28
N SER A 1078 -28.31 0.27 -9.50
CA SER A 1078 -28.64 1.42 -8.63
C SER A 1078 -28.96 2.68 -9.47
N GLY A 1079 -30.14 3.27 -9.23
CA GLY A 1079 -30.63 4.55 -9.79
C GLY A 1079 -32.16 4.64 -10.00
N THR A 1080 -32.83 3.48 -10.18
CA THR A 1080 -34.26 3.24 -10.54
C THR A 1080 -34.67 3.79 -11.93
N PRO A 1081 -35.19 2.97 -12.88
CA PRO A 1081 -36.15 1.88 -12.65
C PRO A 1081 -35.82 0.48 -13.24
N VAL A 1082 -36.53 -0.50 -12.65
CA VAL A 1082 -36.61 -1.97 -12.80
C VAL A 1082 -35.38 -2.81 -12.43
N ASN A 1083 -35.58 -3.67 -11.42
CA ASN A 1083 -34.69 -4.77 -11.06
C ASN A 1083 -35.26 -6.08 -11.65
N ILE A 1084 -34.44 -6.85 -12.38
CA ILE A 1084 -34.89 -8.07 -13.06
C ILE A 1084 -34.06 -9.25 -12.57
N GLU A 1085 -34.72 -10.20 -11.92
CA GLU A 1085 -34.17 -11.52 -11.64
C GLU A 1085 -34.50 -12.45 -12.80
N MET A 1086 -33.52 -13.18 -13.35
CA MET A 1086 -33.78 -14.07 -14.49
C MET A 1086 -33.27 -15.49 -14.22
N ALA A 1087 -34.18 -16.45 -14.25
CA ALA A 1087 -33.86 -17.87 -14.23
C ALA A 1087 -34.04 -18.45 -15.63
N VAL A 1088 -33.03 -19.16 -16.11
CA VAL A 1088 -33.10 -19.90 -17.38
C VAL A 1088 -32.76 -21.35 -17.08
N GLU A 1089 -33.76 -22.22 -17.18
CA GLU A 1089 -33.54 -23.66 -17.19
C GLU A 1089 -33.12 -24.07 -18.61
N VAL A 1090 -31.82 -24.29 -18.82
CA VAL A 1090 -31.27 -24.85 -20.05
C VAL A 1090 -30.78 -26.26 -19.76
N SER A 1091 -31.15 -27.25 -20.59
CA SER A 1091 -30.62 -28.61 -20.48
C SER A 1091 -29.14 -28.75 -20.89
N ASP A 1092 -28.47 -27.65 -21.22
CA ASP A 1092 -27.10 -27.56 -21.74
C ASP A 1092 -26.40 -26.28 -21.20
N ASN A 1093 -25.44 -26.44 -20.30
CA ASN A 1093 -24.76 -25.37 -19.54
C ASN A 1093 -23.71 -24.57 -20.35
N SER A 1094 -23.74 -24.61 -21.68
CA SER A 1094 -22.70 -24.02 -22.55
C SER A 1094 -23.04 -22.63 -23.13
N ARG A 1095 -24.21 -22.06 -22.83
CA ARG A 1095 -24.75 -20.90 -23.58
C ARG A 1095 -24.83 -19.62 -22.74
N GLN A 1096 -24.47 -18.48 -23.34
CA GLN A 1096 -24.54 -17.14 -22.73
C GLN A 1096 -25.92 -16.51 -22.97
N VAL A 1097 -26.46 -15.81 -21.97
CA VAL A 1097 -27.70 -15.03 -22.09
C VAL A 1097 -27.37 -13.55 -21.90
N HIS A 1098 -27.86 -12.70 -22.80
CA HIS A 1098 -27.61 -11.26 -22.78
C HIS A 1098 -28.91 -10.50 -22.48
N LEU A 1099 -28.85 -9.54 -21.57
CA LEU A 1099 -30.01 -8.75 -21.13
C LEU A 1099 -29.80 -7.28 -21.53
N ASN A 1100 -30.73 -6.75 -22.32
CA ASN A 1100 -30.80 -5.36 -22.72
C ASN A 1100 -32.12 -4.76 -22.21
N TYR A 1101 -32.15 -3.48 -21.84
CA TYR A 1101 -33.40 -2.81 -21.48
C TYR A 1101 -33.42 -1.36 -21.98
N GLN A 1102 -34.62 -0.87 -22.24
CA GLN A 1102 -34.88 0.51 -22.62
C GLN A 1102 -36.04 1.04 -21.78
N ALA A 1103 -35.81 2.14 -21.05
CA ALA A 1103 -36.87 2.83 -20.32
C ALA A 1103 -37.74 3.63 -21.32
N GLU A 1104 -39.05 3.41 -21.29
CA GLU A 1104 -40.03 4.21 -22.02
C GLU A 1104 -40.43 5.43 -21.18
N SER A 1105 -40.93 6.49 -21.83
CA SER A 1105 -41.24 7.78 -21.18
C SER A 1105 -42.43 7.77 -20.21
N ASP A 1106 -43.13 6.64 -20.09
CA ASP A 1106 -44.39 6.46 -19.35
C ASP A 1106 -44.25 5.61 -18.07
N GLY A 1107 -43.03 5.16 -17.72
CA GLY A 1107 -42.77 4.40 -16.50
C GLY A 1107 -42.87 2.88 -16.67
N GLU A 1108 -43.08 2.39 -17.90
CA GLU A 1108 -42.88 1.00 -18.28
C GLU A 1108 -41.47 0.82 -18.88
N ILE A 1109 -40.87 -0.35 -18.68
CA ILE A 1109 -39.56 -0.71 -19.20
C ILE A 1109 -39.70 -1.84 -20.19
N ASN A 1110 -39.24 -1.59 -21.41
CA ASN A 1110 -39.09 -2.62 -22.42
C ASN A 1110 -37.82 -3.41 -22.11
N VAL A 1111 -38.02 -4.65 -21.67
CA VAL A 1111 -36.96 -5.60 -21.35
C VAL A 1111 -36.79 -6.51 -22.56
N ARG A 1112 -35.58 -6.52 -23.10
CA ARG A 1112 -35.17 -7.35 -24.23
C ARG A 1112 -34.20 -8.39 -23.74
N ILE A 1113 -34.64 -9.64 -23.75
CA ILE A 1113 -33.83 -10.77 -23.32
C ILE A 1113 -33.40 -11.50 -24.58
N TRP A 1114 -32.12 -11.39 -24.92
CA TRP A 1114 -31.58 -12.11 -26.04
C TRP A 1114 -31.47 -13.59 -25.69
N TYR A 1115 -32.12 -14.43 -26.48
CA TYR A 1115 -32.14 -15.86 -26.33
C TYR A 1115 -32.21 -16.50 -27.72
N PRO A 1116 -31.42 -17.52 -28.07
CA PRO A 1116 -31.32 -17.99 -29.46
C PRO A 1116 -32.54 -18.78 -29.99
N GLU A 1117 -33.49 -19.16 -29.13
CA GLU A 1117 -34.65 -20.00 -29.47
C GLU A 1117 -35.94 -19.41 -28.86
N ARG A 1118 -37.08 -19.58 -29.53
CA ARG A 1118 -38.37 -19.08 -29.02
C ARG A 1118 -38.73 -19.83 -27.73
N PRO A 1119 -38.96 -19.15 -26.60
CA PRO A 1119 -39.42 -19.81 -25.38
C PRO A 1119 -40.75 -20.53 -25.56
N GLY A 1120 -40.95 -21.61 -24.80
CA GLY A 1120 -42.26 -22.26 -24.70
C GLY A 1120 -43.19 -21.49 -23.75
N LEU A 1121 -42.63 -21.01 -22.64
CA LEU A 1121 -43.31 -20.27 -21.57
C LEU A 1121 -42.39 -19.18 -21.02
N VAL A 1122 -42.98 -18.06 -20.64
CA VAL A 1122 -42.31 -17.00 -19.87
C VAL A 1122 -43.21 -16.66 -18.69
N HIS A 1123 -42.68 -16.75 -17.47
CA HIS A 1123 -43.35 -16.28 -16.27
C HIS A 1123 -42.75 -14.95 -15.84
N LEU A 1124 -43.60 -14.03 -15.41
CA LEU A 1124 -43.26 -12.81 -14.71
C LEU A 1124 -43.85 -12.87 -13.31
N ASP A 1125 -43.02 -12.70 -12.28
CA ASP A 1125 -43.36 -12.81 -10.86
C ASP A 1125 -44.09 -14.12 -10.50
N GLY A 1126 -43.78 -15.19 -11.22
CA GLY A 1126 -44.39 -16.51 -11.06
C GLY A 1126 -45.71 -16.72 -11.81
N GLU A 1127 -46.19 -15.74 -12.58
CA GLU A 1127 -47.39 -15.87 -13.43
C GLU A 1127 -47.04 -15.90 -14.92
N GLU A 1128 -47.71 -16.77 -15.69
CA GLU A 1128 -47.46 -16.89 -17.13
C GLU A 1128 -47.83 -15.59 -17.83
N THR A 1129 -46.85 -14.97 -18.49
CA THR A 1129 -46.97 -13.65 -19.09
C THR A 1129 -46.72 -13.72 -20.58
N GLY A 1130 -47.56 -13.01 -21.34
CA GLY A 1130 -47.40 -12.87 -22.77
C GLY A 1130 -46.08 -12.17 -23.09
N PHE A 1131 -45.28 -12.77 -23.96
CA PHE A 1131 -44.05 -12.18 -24.47
C PHE A 1131 -44.17 -12.02 -25.99
N THR A 1132 -43.47 -11.02 -26.52
CA THR A 1132 -43.26 -10.94 -27.97
C THR A 1132 -41.93 -11.60 -28.29
N TRP A 1133 -41.92 -12.49 -29.27
CA TRP A 1133 -40.69 -13.11 -29.75
C TRP A 1133 -40.28 -12.50 -31.08
N ASP A 1134 -39.13 -11.85 -31.09
CA ASP A 1134 -38.47 -11.42 -32.30
C ASP A 1134 -37.59 -12.57 -32.80
N ALA A 1135 -38.10 -13.30 -33.79
CA ALA A 1135 -37.41 -14.44 -34.37
C ALA A 1135 -36.16 -14.06 -35.18
N GLU A 1136 -36.03 -12.80 -35.57
CA GLU A 1136 -34.93 -12.29 -36.38
C GLU A 1136 -33.79 -11.77 -35.49
N ALA A 1137 -34.13 -11.16 -34.35
CA ALA A 1137 -33.18 -10.72 -33.33
C ALA A 1137 -32.80 -11.83 -32.33
N GLY A 1138 -33.64 -12.88 -32.21
CA GLY A 1138 -33.50 -13.86 -31.15
C GLY A 1138 -33.81 -13.23 -29.79
N GLU A 1139 -34.89 -12.46 -29.68
CA GLU A 1139 -35.20 -11.70 -28.46
C GLU A 1139 -36.61 -11.99 -27.93
N VAL A 1140 -36.70 -12.17 -26.62
CA VAL A 1140 -37.94 -12.14 -25.85
C VAL A 1140 -38.15 -10.71 -25.37
N LEU A 1141 -39.25 -10.09 -25.78
CA LEU A 1141 -39.65 -8.76 -25.36
C LEU A 1141 -40.74 -8.86 -24.29
N LEU A 1142 -40.48 -8.23 -23.15
CA LEU A 1142 -41.39 -8.09 -22.02
C LEU A 1142 -41.55 -6.61 -21.66
N LEU A 1143 -42.78 -6.18 -21.45
CA LEU A 1143 -43.10 -4.87 -20.87
C LEU A 1143 -43.27 -5.03 -19.38
N LEU A 1144 -42.35 -4.44 -18.60
CA LEU A 1144 -42.39 -4.49 -17.15
C LEU A 1144 -42.72 -3.11 -16.58
N PRO A 1145 -43.69 -2.98 -15.66
CA PRO A 1145 -43.87 -1.74 -14.93
C PRO A 1145 -42.64 -1.44 -14.05
N ALA A 1146 -42.48 -0.19 -13.60
CA ALA A 1146 -41.41 0.16 -12.67
C ALA A 1146 -41.54 -0.61 -11.34
N GLY A 1147 -40.58 -1.48 -11.03
CA GLY A 1147 -40.63 -2.33 -9.84
C GLY A 1147 -39.52 -3.38 -9.79
N GLU A 1148 -39.56 -4.27 -8.80
CA GLU A 1148 -38.72 -5.47 -8.77
C GLU A 1148 -39.53 -6.63 -9.35
N HIS A 1149 -38.96 -7.32 -10.34
CA HIS A 1149 -39.64 -8.35 -11.10
C HIS A 1149 -38.76 -9.58 -11.30
N ALA A 1150 -39.32 -10.78 -11.11
CA ALA A 1150 -38.68 -12.05 -11.40
C ALA A 1150 -39.20 -12.63 -12.72
N VAL A 1151 -38.31 -12.97 -13.64
CA VAL A 1151 -38.64 -13.54 -14.95
C VAL A 1151 -38.09 -14.97 -15.03
N ASP A 1152 -38.97 -15.95 -15.21
CA ASP A 1152 -38.60 -17.36 -15.43
C ASP A 1152 -38.93 -17.73 -16.88
N ILE A 1153 -37.90 -18.04 -17.68
CA ILE A 1153 -38.06 -18.44 -19.08
C ILE A 1153 -37.86 -19.95 -19.18
N ARG A 1154 -38.91 -20.66 -19.61
CA ARG A 1154 -38.88 -22.11 -19.80
C ARG A 1154 -38.95 -22.48 -21.26
N ILE A 1155 -38.11 -23.44 -21.62
CA ILE A 1155 -37.93 -23.89 -23.00
C ILE A 1155 -38.17 -25.39 -23.00
N HIS A 1156 -39.05 -25.82 -23.90
CA HIS A 1156 -39.40 -27.22 -24.07
C HIS A 1156 -38.60 -27.87 -25.19
#